data_AF-A0A520R1Q3-F1
#
_entry.id   AF-A0A520R1Q3-F1
#
_cell.length_a   1.000
_cell.length_b   1.000
_cell.length_c   1.000
_cell.angle_alpha   90.00
_cell.angle_beta   90.00
_cell.angle_gamma   90.00
#
_symmetry.space_group_name_H-M   'P 1'
#
loop_
_entity.id
_entity.type
_entity.pdbx_description
1 polymer ?
#
loop_
_entity_poly.entity_id
_entity_poly.type
_entity_poly.pdbx_seq_one_letter_code
_entity_poly.pdbx_strand_id
1 'polypeptide(L)'
;MRARHLAALAFAVAVGTAVSASAQVTVGPYFTVIFDNSGSMTSSTGGGTNSCGLPRNRMSDAKCVLQDVVNGYGEATFALERFRHSCSGSCSSSTCSTTCGCSCSLTCNSTANAGEVLVPIASGNQSDVLEWVDYSCNSCTSLTPGTQPELHASGNTPLAGALRAAREYYQGLDPRFGTSPIATDSFSGCRPYYVILLTDGDETCGGNPATAATELRNTNVGGTLYDIRTFVIGFGITPGDADTEAIATAGGTDAPGSNRAFYASDETSLALAFSQIMADSILYETCNGVDDDCDMAIDEGYTLYCDRPGGTPPPPTLCTDPGETVCDGIDDNCNGSVDEGLLNACGTCGAAPTETCNASDDDCDGIIDEGGVCMGCVPGPELCDGLDNDCDMAVDESLTRPCGTNTGVCTTGTETCSAGAWGACSGTGPSPEVCDNLDNDCDGVVDGFSRSCGSGVGECRPGSQVCTAGMFGSCSGATGPSAELCDTRDNDCDGTTDEGNPGGGGACGSSIGECSPGTRTCMGGALVCTGGTSPGPETCDGLDEDCDGATDEGVPTMGSCGSSTGACSPGVLTCTGGGFSCQGGVGPSAETCNGIDDDCDGATDEGNPGGGGTCGTSTGACMTGTLTCSGGALSCVGGVNPSAETCDGVDEDCDGLTDEGNPGGGAACGTTTGECSPG
;
A
#
# COMPACT_ATOMS: atom_id res chain seq x y z
N MET A 1 -45.59 -45.37 49.41
CA MET A 1 -44.16 -45.62 49.66
C MET A 1 -43.38 -45.14 48.44
N ARG A 2 -42.23 -44.52 48.70
CA ARG A 2 -41.32 -43.76 47.82
C ARG A 2 -41.30 -44.13 46.33
N ALA A 3 -41.42 -43.13 45.46
CA ALA A 3 -40.88 -43.16 44.10
C ALA A 3 -40.19 -41.81 43.82
N ARG A 4 -38.86 -41.85 43.71
CA ARG A 4 -38.00 -40.73 43.32
C ARG A 4 -38.00 -40.63 41.79
N HIS A 5 -38.17 -39.42 41.26
CA HIS A 5 -37.94 -39.10 39.85
C HIS A 5 -36.44 -39.12 39.54
N LEU A 6 -36.03 -39.92 38.56
CA LEU A 6 -34.80 -39.74 37.80
C LEU A 6 -35.17 -39.01 36.50
N ALA A 7 -34.62 -37.81 36.31
CA ALA A 7 -34.63 -37.10 35.04
C ALA A 7 -33.41 -37.57 34.22
N ALA A 8 -33.66 -37.97 32.98
CA ALA A 8 -32.64 -38.33 32.00
C ALA A 8 -31.95 -37.05 31.50
N LEU A 9 -30.63 -36.98 31.66
CA LEU A 9 -29.78 -35.91 31.10
C LEU A 9 -29.36 -36.32 29.69
N ALA A 10 -29.77 -35.55 28.69
CA ALA A 10 -29.39 -35.72 27.30
C ALA A 10 -27.92 -35.30 27.10
N PHE A 11 -27.15 -36.17 26.44
CA PHE A 11 -25.76 -35.94 26.05
C PHE A 11 -25.74 -34.98 24.85
N ALA A 12 -25.30 -33.74 25.07
CA ALA A 12 -25.02 -32.80 23.98
C ALA A 12 -23.61 -33.09 23.44
N VAL A 13 -23.55 -33.54 22.19
CA VAL A 13 -22.30 -33.65 21.42
C VAL A 13 -21.85 -32.23 21.09
N ALA A 14 -20.79 -31.76 21.74
CA ALA A 14 -20.09 -30.54 21.36
C ALA A 14 -19.34 -30.83 20.06
N VAL A 15 -19.87 -30.32 18.95
CA VAL A 15 -19.12 -30.21 17.70
C VAL A 15 -18.04 -29.17 17.96
N GLY A 16 -16.78 -29.60 17.99
CA GLY A 16 -15.64 -28.69 18.05
C GLY A 16 -15.70 -27.76 16.85
N THR A 17 -15.97 -26.49 17.11
CA THR A 17 -15.69 -25.43 16.15
C THR A 17 -14.18 -25.42 15.96
N ALA A 18 -13.73 -25.76 14.76
CA ALA A 18 -12.38 -25.40 14.32
C ALA A 18 -12.23 -23.91 14.60
N VAL A 19 -11.32 -23.56 15.51
CA VAL A 19 -10.87 -22.19 15.66
C VAL A 19 -10.19 -21.88 14.34
N SER A 20 -10.83 -21.07 13.51
CA SER A 20 -10.19 -20.46 12.35
C SER A 20 -8.90 -19.84 12.84
N ALA A 21 -7.77 -20.17 12.20
CA ALA A 21 -6.55 -19.38 12.32
C ALA A 21 -6.95 -17.92 12.08
N SER A 22 -6.88 -17.10 13.13
CA SER A 22 -6.96 -15.66 12.96
C SER A 22 -5.82 -15.29 12.02
N ALA A 23 -6.11 -14.52 10.96
CA ALA A 23 -5.05 -13.90 10.20
C ALA A 23 -4.18 -13.11 11.17
N GLN A 24 -2.90 -13.47 11.24
CA GLN A 24 -1.90 -12.79 12.05
C GLN A 24 -1.83 -11.33 11.58
N VAL A 25 -1.89 -10.37 12.52
CA VAL A 25 -1.79 -8.95 12.17
C VAL A 25 -0.31 -8.63 12.06
N THR A 26 0.27 -8.79 10.88
CA THR A 26 1.68 -8.49 10.65
C THR A 26 1.94 -7.00 10.85
N VAL A 27 2.73 -6.64 11.86
CA VAL A 27 3.07 -5.26 12.20
C VAL A 27 4.31 -4.83 11.43
N GLY A 28 4.12 -4.28 10.23
CA GLY A 28 5.25 -3.91 9.36
C GLY A 28 6.09 -2.72 9.85
N PRO A 29 7.36 -2.60 9.42
CA PRO A 29 8.22 -1.48 9.76
C PRO A 29 7.73 -0.14 9.18
N TYR A 30 8.15 0.96 9.82
CA TYR A 30 8.02 2.30 9.25
C TYR A 30 9.34 2.79 8.69
N PHE A 31 9.33 3.27 7.45
CA PHE A 31 10.49 3.81 6.76
C PHE A 31 10.30 5.27 6.42
N THR A 32 11.27 6.12 6.77
CA THR A 32 11.39 7.45 6.15
C THR A 32 12.50 7.39 5.11
N VAL A 33 12.14 7.52 3.84
CA VAL A 33 13.10 7.58 2.73
C VAL A 33 13.55 9.03 2.57
N ILE A 34 14.81 9.30 2.91
CA ILE A 34 15.47 10.58 2.60
C ILE A 34 16.05 10.44 1.21
N PHE A 35 15.41 11.13 0.26
CA PHE A 35 15.74 11.08 -1.14
C PHE A 35 16.70 12.22 -1.50
N ASP A 36 17.93 11.87 -1.87
CA ASP A 36 18.88 12.84 -2.44
C ASP A 36 18.32 13.40 -3.75
N ASN A 37 18.10 14.71 -3.73
CA ASN A 37 17.67 15.48 -4.87
C ASN A 37 18.63 16.63 -5.17
N SER A 38 19.91 16.44 -4.88
CA SER A 38 21.01 17.31 -5.27
C SER A 38 21.20 17.32 -6.78
N GLY A 39 22.00 18.26 -7.30
CA GLY A 39 22.27 18.38 -8.72
C GLY A 39 23.04 17.19 -9.31
N SER A 40 23.85 16.49 -8.51
CA SER A 40 24.64 15.33 -8.96
C SER A 40 23.75 14.15 -9.39
N MET A 41 22.53 14.07 -8.86
CA MET A 41 21.54 13.06 -9.24
C MET A 41 21.09 13.15 -10.70
N THR A 42 21.45 14.22 -11.43
CA THR A 42 21.23 14.30 -12.89
C THR A 42 22.26 13.51 -13.70
N SER A 43 23.27 12.91 -13.06
CA SER A 43 24.32 12.14 -13.72
C SER A 43 23.75 10.89 -14.38
N SER A 44 24.24 10.58 -15.59
CA SER A 44 23.82 9.41 -16.35
C SER A 44 24.27 8.11 -15.68
N THR A 45 23.38 7.12 -15.65
CA THR A 45 23.62 5.74 -15.17
C THR A 45 23.78 4.75 -16.33
N GLY A 46 23.63 5.21 -17.57
CA GLY A 46 23.70 4.38 -18.76
C GLY A 46 23.05 5.03 -19.99
N GLY A 47 23.05 4.30 -21.11
CA GLY A 47 22.31 4.70 -22.32
C GLY A 47 20.90 4.09 -22.35
N GLY A 48 19.99 4.73 -23.08
CA GLY A 48 18.62 4.25 -23.27
C GLY A 48 17.65 4.74 -22.19
N THR A 49 16.61 3.95 -21.94
CA THR A 49 15.57 4.22 -20.93
C THR A 49 15.62 3.20 -19.78
N ASN A 50 15.21 3.61 -18.59
CA ASN A 50 14.98 2.73 -17.44
C ASN A 50 13.65 1.95 -17.59
N SER A 51 13.30 1.10 -16.63
CA SER A 51 12.08 0.28 -16.71
C SER A 51 10.79 1.10 -16.72
N CYS A 52 10.80 2.30 -16.12
CA CYS A 52 9.73 3.29 -16.20
C CYS A 52 9.70 4.12 -17.50
N GLY A 53 10.53 3.78 -18.50
CA GLY A 53 10.51 4.41 -19.82
C GLY A 53 11.21 5.77 -19.92
N LEU A 54 12.07 6.14 -18.96
CA LEU A 54 12.73 7.44 -18.87
C LEU A 54 14.22 7.39 -19.13
N PRO A 55 14.85 8.50 -19.57
CA PRO A 55 16.29 8.54 -19.80
C PRO A 55 17.09 8.13 -18.56
N ARG A 56 18.03 7.19 -18.72
CA ARG A 56 18.82 6.64 -17.62
C ARG A 56 19.75 7.67 -16.97
N ASN A 57 19.35 8.11 -15.79
CA ASN A 57 20.11 8.97 -14.89
C ASN A 57 19.71 8.64 -13.44
N ARG A 58 20.54 9.02 -12.47
CA ARG A 58 20.34 8.62 -11.07
C ARG A 58 18.97 9.05 -10.54
N MET A 59 18.51 10.26 -10.85
CA MET A 59 17.19 10.74 -10.44
C MET A 59 16.04 9.92 -11.07
N SER A 60 16.09 9.66 -12.37
CA SER A 60 15.06 8.85 -13.05
C SER A 60 15.03 7.41 -12.57
N ASP A 61 16.20 6.77 -12.42
CA ASP A 61 16.34 5.40 -11.93
C ASP A 61 15.84 5.31 -10.47
N ALA A 62 16.22 6.26 -9.61
CA ALA A 62 15.81 6.25 -8.21
C ALA A 62 14.30 6.46 -8.01
N LYS A 63 13.67 7.31 -8.81
CA LYS A 63 12.21 7.47 -8.81
C LYS A 63 11.50 6.17 -9.21
N CYS A 64 12.04 5.48 -10.21
CA CYS A 64 11.44 4.26 -10.74
C CYS A 64 11.49 3.16 -9.69
N VAL A 65 12.66 2.98 -9.06
CA VAL A 65 12.80 2.05 -7.95
C VAL A 65 11.89 2.41 -6.78
N LEU A 66 11.75 3.69 -6.42
CA LEU A 66 10.85 4.08 -5.34
C LEU A 66 9.39 3.74 -5.69
N GLN A 67 8.96 3.95 -6.94
CA GLN A 67 7.64 3.56 -7.42
C GLN A 67 7.42 2.04 -7.29
N ASP A 68 8.39 1.23 -7.70
CA ASP A 68 8.31 -0.23 -7.60
C ASP A 68 8.32 -0.73 -6.15
N VAL A 69 9.17 -0.16 -5.30
CA VAL A 69 9.27 -0.53 -3.89
C VAL A 69 7.98 -0.18 -3.15
N VAL A 70 7.44 1.02 -3.36
CA VAL A 70 6.21 1.45 -2.71
C VAL A 70 5.01 0.62 -3.20
N ASN A 71 4.97 0.22 -4.48
CA ASN A 71 3.92 -0.66 -5.01
C ASN A 71 4.09 -2.13 -4.60
N GLY A 72 5.32 -2.60 -4.41
CA GLY A 72 5.64 -4.00 -4.13
C GLY A 72 5.53 -4.40 -2.66
N TYR A 73 5.78 -3.48 -1.73
CA TYR A 73 5.85 -3.77 -0.28
C TYR A 73 4.69 -3.14 0.51
N GLY A 74 3.47 -3.68 0.32
CA GLY A 74 2.25 -3.17 0.96
C GLY A 74 2.19 -3.34 2.49
N GLU A 75 3.08 -4.13 3.09
CA GLU A 75 3.15 -4.33 4.54
C GLU A 75 3.95 -3.23 5.27
N ALA A 76 4.81 -2.51 4.56
CA ALA A 76 5.59 -1.42 5.12
C ALA A 76 4.93 -0.06 4.86
N THR A 77 5.09 0.89 5.79
CA THR A 77 4.60 2.26 5.61
C THR A 77 5.76 3.21 5.35
N PHE A 78 5.67 3.98 4.26
CA PHE A 78 6.73 4.87 3.82
C PHE A 78 6.37 6.34 4.08
N ALA A 79 7.29 7.08 4.67
CA ALA A 79 7.36 8.54 4.55
C ALA A 79 8.41 8.90 3.48
N LEU A 80 8.18 10.03 2.84
CA LEU A 80 9.10 10.59 1.85
C LEU A 80 9.64 11.91 2.36
N GLU A 81 10.96 12.03 2.43
CA GLU A 81 11.70 13.24 2.69
C GLU A 81 12.63 13.55 1.51
N ARG A 82 12.86 14.84 1.26
CA ARG A 82 13.90 15.31 0.33
C ARG A 82 14.75 16.40 0.98
N PHE A 83 15.80 16.84 0.30
CA PHE A 83 16.47 18.08 0.68
C PHE A 83 15.57 19.29 0.39
N ARG A 84 15.51 20.22 1.34
CA ARG A 84 14.58 21.35 1.30
C ARG A 84 14.89 22.29 0.14
N HIS A 85 13.98 22.37 -0.81
CA HIS A 85 14.05 23.29 -1.95
C HIS A 85 13.01 24.40 -1.85
N SER A 86 13.43 25.62 -2.16
CA SER A 86 12.52 26.69 -2.56
C SER A 86 12.45 26.70 -4.08
N CYS A 87 11.42 26.04 -4.62
CA CYS A 87 11.16 26.02 -6.05
C CYS A 87 10.22 27.15 -6.45
N SER A 88 10.29 27.54 -7.72
CA SER A 88 9.33 28.44 -8.37
C SER A 88 9.22 28.06 -9.85
N GLY A 89 8.05 28.30 -10.45
CA GLY A 89 7.77 27.96 -11.84
C GLY A 89 6.61 26.98 -11.97
N SER A 90 6.12 26.82 -13.20
CA SER A 90 5.09 25.86 -13.57
C SER A 90 5.61 24.91 -14.63
N CYS A 91 5.15 23.67 -14.57
CA CYS A 91 5.43 22.66 -15.55
C CYS A 91 4.21 22.47 -16.44
N SER A 92 4.40 22.58 -17.76
CA SER A 92 3.31 22.42 -18.74
C SER A 92 3.50 21.16 -19.60
N SER A 93 4.28 20.20 -19.11
CA SER A 93 4.57 18.95 -19.82
C SER A 93 3.97 17.77 -19.06
N SER A 94 3.32 16.87 -19.80
CA SER A 94 2.81 15.59 -19.28
C SER A 94 3.91 14.61 -18.85
N THR A 95 5.18 14.91 -19.14
CA THR A 95 6.36 14.16 -18.71
C THR A 95 7.39 15.12 -18.13
N CYS A 96 7.74 14.98 -16.86
CA CYS A 96 8.68 15.84 -16.18
C CYS A 96 10.13 15.55 -16.62
N SER A 97 10.50 16.06 -17.80
CA SER A 97 11.89 16.00 -18.27
C SER A 97 12.75 17.03 -17.53
N THR A 98 14.07 16.82 -17.54
CA THR A 98 15.12 17.73 -17.04
C THR A 98 15.10 19.15 -17.64
N THR A 99 14.14 19.46 -18.52
CA THR A 99 13.90 20.77 -19.15
C THR A 99 12.55 21.36 -18.75
N CYS A 100 12.01 21.03 -17.57
CA CYS A 100 10.83 21.72 -17.08
C CYS A 100 11.21 23.08 -16.48
N GLY A 101 10.41 24.13 -16.72
CA GLY A 101 10.67 25.53 -16.32
C GLY A 101 10.71 25.80 -14.80
N CYS A 102 11.00 24.79 -13.98
CA CYS A 102 11.25 24.88 -12.56
C CYS A 102 12.62 25.49 -12.27
N SER A 103 12.64 26.48 -11.38
CA SER A 103 13.87 26.99 -10.78
C SER A 103 13.84 26.71 -9.28
N CYS A 104 14.70 25.81 -8.82
CA CYS A 104 14.80 25.40 -7.42
C CYS A 104 16.11 25.87 -6.79
N SER A 105 16.03 26.56 -5.66
CA SER A 105 17.16 26.88 -4.79
C SER A 105 17.11 26.05 -3.52
N LEU A 106 18.19 25.34 -3.21
CA LEU A 106 18.28 24.50 -2.02
C LEU A 106 18.64 25.31 -0.76
N THR A 107 18.07 24.91 0.38
CA THR A 107 18.43 25.43 1.70
C THR A 107 19.64 24.66 2.23
N CYS A 108 20.84 25.22 2.04
CA CYS A 108 22.10 24.54 2.36
C CYS A 108 22.60 24.92 3.76
N ASN A 109 22.39 24.05 4.75
CA ASN A 109 22.95 24.17 6.10
C ASN A 109 22.95 22.80 6.81
N SER A 110 23.43 22.78 8.05
CA SER A 110 23.53 21.56 8.88
C SER A 110 22.40 21.38 9.89
N THR A 111 21.36 22.22 9.88
CA THR A 111 20.20 22.11 10.78
C THR A 111 19.06 21.36 10.10
N ALA A 112 18.05 20.95 10.88
CA ALA A 112 16.85 20.27 10.37
C ALA A 112 16.10 21.06 9.28
N ASN A 113 16.34 22.37 9.17
CA ASN A 113 15.76 23.18 8.11
C ASN A 113 16.33 22.85 6.70
N ALA A 114 17.35 22.00 6.59
CA ALA A 114 17.86 21.56 5.31
C ALA A 114 17.10 20.34 4.73
N GLY A 115 16.28 19.65 5.53
CA GLY A 115 15.41 18.57 5.08
C GLY A 115 13.93 18.97 5.03
N GLU A 116 13.17 18.26 4.20
CA GLU A 116 11.75 18.48 4.02
C GLU A 116 11.00 17.16 3.86
N VAL A 117 10.26 16.77 4.91
CA VAL A 117 9.28 15.69 4.83
C VAL A 117 8.12 16.15 3.96
N LEU A 118 7.88 15.41 2.89
CA LEU A 118 6.85 15.66 1.88
C LEU A 118 5.59 14.85 2.20
N VAL A 119 5.78 13.58 2.52
CA VAL A 119 4.70 12.64 2.83
C VAL A 119 4.98 12.08 4.23
N PRO A 120 4.09 12.32 5.20
CA PRO A 120 4.25 11.76 6.54
C PRO A 120 3.87 10.28 6.54
N ILE A 121 4.40 9.52 7.50
CA ILE A 121 3.96 8.16 7.84
C ILE A 121 2.47 8.24 8.19
N ALA A 122 1.64 7.59 7.38
CA ALA A 122 0.22 7.42 7.63
C ALA A 122 -0.29 6.17 6.91
N SER A 123 -1.31 5.51 7.47
CA SER A 123 -1.93 4.35 6.84
C SER A 123 -2.52 4.73 5.47
N GLY A 124 -2.15 4.01 4.42
CA GLY A 124 -2.68 4.22 3.07
C GLY A 124 -2.15 5.47 2.34
N ASN A 125 -1.04 6.06 2.81
CA ASN A 125 -0.36 7.19 2.16
C ASN A 125 0.42 6.81 0.88
N GLN A 126 0.26 5.57 0.39
CA GLN A 126 0.98 5.02 -0.76
C GLN A 126 0.80 5.91 -2.00
N SER A 127 -0.44 6.32 -2.30
CA SER A 127 -0.75 7.21 -3.42
C SER A 127 -0.03 8.55 -3.29
N ASP A 128 0.13 9.06 -2.08
CA ASP A 128 0.77 10.34 -1.83
C ASP A 128 2.27 10.26 -2.09
N VAL A 129 2.93 9.14 -1.76
CA VAL A 129 4.34 8.91 -2.12
C VAL A 129 4.51 8.77 -3.62
N LEU A 130 3.63 8.00 -4.27
CA LEU A 130 3.67 7.76 -5.71
C LEU A 130 3.47 9.04 -6.53
N GLU A 131 2.65 9.98 -6.04
CA GLU A 131 2.44 11.28 -6.70
C GLU A 131 3.74 12.09 -6.83
N TRP A 132 4.75 11.85 -5.98
CA TRP A 132 6.05 12.54 -6.06
C TRP A 132 7.04 11.94 -7.04
N VAL A 133 6.72 10.79 -7.64
CA VAL A 133 7.62 10.02 -8.53
C VAL A 133 6.91 9.50 -9.78
N ASP A 134 5.70 9.99 -10.08
CA ASP A 134 4.87 9.50 -11.18
C ASP A 134 5.25 10.08 -12.56
N TYR A 135 6.27 10.94 -12.61
CA TYR A 135 6.78 11.60 -13.81
C TYR A 135 5.84 12.60 -14.44
N SER A 136 4.76 12.94 -13.74
CA SER A 136 3.79 13.97 -14.11
C SER A 136 4.03 15.20 -13.24
N CYS A 137 4.05 16.39 -13.84
CA CYS A 137 4.27 17.60 -13.06
C CYS A 137 3.54 18.79 -13.65
N ASN A 138 2.72 19.43 -12.80
CA ASN A 138 2.04 20.69 -13.14
C ASN A 138 2.63 21.88 -12.37
N SER A 139 3.26 21.62 -11.21
CA SER A 139 3.88 22.66 -10.40
C SER A 139 5.15 22.17 -9.71
N CYS A 140 6.10 23.07 -9.51
CA CYS A 140 7.37 22.74 -8.85
C CYS A 140 7.33 22.96 -7.33
N THR A 141 6.22 23.47 -6.79
CA THR A 141 6.17 24.09 -5.44
C THR A 141 5.10 23.52 -4.52
N SER A 142 4.21 22.68 -5.01
CA SER A 142 3.01 22.33 -4.27
C SER A 142 3.24 21.15 -3.34
N LEU A 143 3.03 21.37 -2.04
CA LEU A 143 2.83 20.34 -1.03
C LEU A 143 1.32 20.06 -0.81
N THR A 144 0.48 20.52 -1.74
CA THR A 144 -0.98 20.53 -1.60
C THR A 144 -1.60 19.31 -2.27
N PRO A 145 -2.48 18.55 -1.60
CA PRO A 145 -3.16 17.40 -2.20
C PRO A 145 -3.90 17.76 -3.51
N GLY A 146 -3.75 16.96 -4.57
CA GLY A 146 -4.48 17.12 -5.85
C GLY A 146 -3.82 18.03 -6.90
N THR A 147 -2.62 18.55 -6.61
CA THR A 147 -1.70 19.06 -7.64
C THR A 147 -0.67 17.98 -7.92
N GLN A 148 -0.15 17.83 -9.14
CA GLN A 148 0.94 16.89 -9.46
C GLN A 148 2.32 17.52 -9.13
N PRO A 149 2.91 17.30 -7.94
CA PRO A 149 4.31 17.60 -7.65
C PRO A 149 5.24 16.56 -8.28
N GLU A 150 6.53 16.84 -8.25
CA GLU A 150 7.54 15.87 -8.70
C GLU A 150 8.87 16.15 -8.00
N LEU A 151 9.69 15.11 -7.78
CA LEU A 151 11.04 15.28 -7.27
C LEU A 151 11.96 15.88 -8.34
N HIS A 152 12.74 16.89 -7.96
CA HIS A 152 13.66 17.57 -8.87
C HIS A 152 15.06 17.64 -8.29
N ALA A 153 16.02 17.23 -9.11
CA ALA A 153 17.45 17.31 -8.82
C ALA A 153 17.96 18.75 -8.98
N SER A 154 18.46 19.36 -7.92
CA SER A 154 19.09 20.69 -7.95
C SER A 154 19.95 20.94 -6.72
N GLY A 155 21.01 21.73 -6.85
CA GLY A 155 21.74 22.26 -5.72
C GLY A 155 22.70 21.28 -5.05
N ASN A 156 22.96 21.54 -3.77
CA ASN A 156 23.96 20.86 -2.94
C ASN A 156 23.35 19.67 -2.17
N THR A 157 24.16 18.99 -1.37
CA THR A 157 23.83 17.75 -0.65
C THR A 157 23.93 17.96 0.88
N PRO A 158 22.84 18.37 1.57
CA PRO A 158 22.81 18.61 3.02
C PRO A 158 22.41 17.36 3.84
N LEU A 159 23.21 16.30 3.76
CA LEU A 159 22.96 15.02 4.46
C LEU A 159 22.73 15.16 5.97
N ALA A 160 23.59 15.91 6.67
CA ALA A 160 23.50 16.10 8.12
C ALA A 160 22.23 16.86 8.53
N GLY A 161 21.84 17.84 7.72
CA GLY A 161 20.62 18.61 7.96
C GLY A 161 19.35 17.79 7.66
N ALA A 162 19.36 16.97 6.61
CA ALA A 162 18.26 16.07 6.28
C ALA A 162 18.04 15.00 7.37
N LEU A 163 19.09 14.32 7.82
CA LEU A 163 19.00 13.36 8.94
C LEU A 163 18.42 14.01 10.22
N ARG A 164 18.74 15.28 10.48
CA ARG A 164 18.16 16.04 11.59
C ARG A 164 16.71 16.44 11.36
N ALA A 165 16.30 16.65 10.12
CA ALA A 165 14.91 16.91 9.77
C ALA A 165 14.05 15.67 10.01
N ALA A 166 14.51 14.49 9.56
CA ALA A 166 13.89 13.21 9.89
C ALA A 166 13.75 13.03 11.41
N ARG A 167 14.80 13.38 12.17
CA ARG A 167 14.75 13.34 13.64
C ARG A 167 13.69 14.27 14.20
N GLU A 168 13.64 15.54 13.78
CA GLU A 168 12.60 16.49 14.24
C GLU A 168 11.19 16.02 13.87
N TYR A 169 11.03 15.39 12.70
CA TYR A 169 9.78 14.76 12.30
C TYR A 169 9.34 13.65 13.27
N TYR A 170 10.25 12.71 13.60
CA TYR A 170 9.98 11.68 14.60
C TYR A 170 9.72 12.25 16.00
N GLN A 171 10.30 13.40 16.35
CA GLN A 171 10.04 14.10 17.61
C GLN A 171 8.72 14.87 17.63
N GLY A 172 8.04 15.02 16.49
CA GLY A 172 6.87 15.89 16.36
C GLY A 172 7.21 17.38 16.46
N LEU A 173 8.48 17.73 16.17
CA LEU A 173 8.99 19.09 16.14
C LEU A 173 8.97 19.69 14.72
N ASP A 174 8.70 18.87 13.69
CA ASP A 174 8.54 19.38 12.32
C ASP A 174 7.37 20.38 12.26
N PRO A 175 7.61 21.63 11.81
CA PRO A 175 6.56 22.66 11.75
C PRO A 175 5.37 22.32 10.85
N ARG A 176 5.53 21.40 9.91
CA ARG A 176 4.47 20.92 9.00
C ARG A 176 3.61 19.82 9.64
N PHE A 177 4.24 19.02 10.50
CA PHE A 177 3.64 17.87 11.16
C PHE A 177 3.81 17.99 12.68
N GLY A 178 2.93 18.75 13.32
CA GLY A 178 3.01 19.05 14.75
C GLY A 178 2.69 17.87 15.68
N THR A 179 2.81 16.63 15.21
CA THR A 179 2.58 15.42 16.01
C THR A 179 3.58 14.36 15.58
N SER A 180 4.24 13.74 16.56
CA SER A 180 5.19 12.66 16.33
C SER A 180 4.47 11.41 15.82
N PRO A 181 4.95 10.78 14.72
CA PRO A 181 4.39 9.52 14.24
C PRO A 181 4.52 8.40 15.28
N ILE A 182 5.60 8.41 16.08
CA ILE A 182 5.85 7.44 17.17
C ILE A 182 4.84 7.65 18.29
N ALA A 183 4.54 8.90 18.66
CA ALA A 183 3.59 9.20 19.72
C ALA A 183 2.14 8.81 19.36
N THR A 184 1.81 8.74 18.06
CA THR A 184 0.51 8.29 17.57
C THR A 184 0.47 6.80 17.24
N ASP A 185 1.61 6.10 17.26
CA ASP A 185 1.68 4.69 16.93
C ASP A 185 1.32 3.83 18.14
N SER A 186 0.28 3.02 17.97
CA SER A 186 -0.21 2.08 19.00
C SER A 186 0.77 0.93 19.25
N PHE A 187 1.70 0.69 18.33
CA PHE A 187 2.72 -0.37 18.39
C PHE A 187 4.12 0.18 18.67
N SER A 188 4.24 1.44 19.09
CA SER A 188 5.54 2.11 19.31
C SER A 188 6.48 1.43 20.30
N GLY A 189 5.96 0.57 21.18
CA GLY A 189 6.78 -0.20 22.12
C GLY A 189 7.68 -1.25 21.44
N CYS A 190 7.35 -1.67 20.22
CA CYS A 190 8.04 -2.77 19.54
C CYS A 190 8.29 -2.48 18.04
N ARG A 191 7.38 -1.78 17.34
CA ARG A 191 7.51 -1.51 15.90
C ARG A 191 8.86 -0.84 15.60
N PRO A 192 9.62 -1.34 14.62
CA PRO A 192 10.88 -0.75 14.26
C PRO A 192 10.67 0.48 13.37
N TYR A 193 11.46 1.53 13.64
CA TYR A 193 11.49 2.77 12.87
C TYR A 193 12.84 2.91 12.16
N TYR A 194 12.79 3.10 10.85
CA TYR A 194 13.97 3.17 10.00
C TYR A 194 14.02 4.45 9.18
N VAL A 195 15.23 4.85 8.84
CA VAL A 195 15.52 5.87 7.84
C VAL A 195 16.33 5.21 6.73
N ILE A 196 15.93 5.41 5.47
CA ILE A 196 16.74 5.03 4.30
C ILE A 196 17.28 6.32 3.70
N LEU A 197 18.59 6.52 3.81
CA LEU A 197 19.29 7.64 3.18
C LEU A 197 19.81 7.19 1.82
N LEU A 198 19.16 7.62 0.75
CA LEU A 198 19.66 7.49 -0.61
C LEU A 198 20.50 8.72 -0.93
N THR A 199 21.78 8.56 -1.27
CA THR A 199 22.68 9.67 -1.61
C THR A 199 23.63 9.30 -2.74
N ASP A 200 24.01 10.27 -3.57
CA ASP A 200 24.94 10.06 -4.68
C ASP A 200 26.29 10.79 -4.55
N GLY A 201 26.50 11.42 -3.40
CA GLY A 201 27.75 12.07 -3.04
C GLY A 201 27.83 12.47 -1.56
N ASP A 202 28.89 13.23 -1.26
CA ASP A 202 29.24 13.65 0.10
C ASP A 202 28.49 14.91 0.56
N GLU A 203 28.52 15.17 1.87
CA GLU A 203 27.99 16.39 2.48
C GLU A 203 28.69 17.65 1.96
N THR A 204 27.91 18.58 1.39
CA THR A 204 28.42 19.84 0.80
C THR A 204 27.86 21.11 1.45
N CYS A 205 27.00 20.98 2.46
CA CYS A 205 26.36 22.07 3.20
C CYS A 205 26.85 22.23 4.64
N GLY A 206 27.84 21.42 5.02
CA GLY A 206 28.49 21.43 6.32
C GLY A 206 27.74 20.62 7.36
N GLY A 207 28.40 20.37 8.49
CA GLY A 207 27.93 19.41 9.49
C GLY A 207 28.64 18.07 9.36
N ASN A 208 28.22 17.10 10.17
CA ASN A 208 28.74 15.74 10.15
C ASN A 208 27.54 14.78 10.08
N PRO A 209 27.31 14.13 8.92
CA PRO A 209 26.17 13.24 8.75
C PRO A 209 26.21 12.01 9.67
N ALA A 210 27.39 11.46 9.97
CA ALA A 210 27.51 10.36 10.92
C ALA A 210 27.11 10.79 12.35
N THR A 211 27.41 12.03 12.74
CA THR A 211 26.89 12.58 14.00
C THR A 211 25.36 12.70 13.98
N ALA A 212 24.78 13.19 12.88
CA ALA A 212 23.32 13.28 12.74
C ALA A 212 22.63 11.90 12.75
N ALA A 213 23.24 10.89 12.13
CA ALA A 213 22.78 9.50 12.20
C ALA A 213 22.83 8.96 13.65
N THR A 214 23.87 9.28 14.41
CA THR A 214 23.94 8.93 15.85
C THR A 214 22.84 9.64 16.66
N GLU A 215 22.50 10.88 16.32
CA GLU A 215 21.41 11.63 16.96
C GLU A 215 20.04 10.98 16.70
N LEU A 216 19.81 10.37 15.53
CA LEU A 216 18.59 9.62 15.18
C LEU A 216 18.40 8.37 16.05
N ARG A 217 19.48 7.63 16.33
CA ARG A 217 19.48 6.49 17.28
C ARG A 217 19.04 6.86 18.70
N ASN A 218 19.12 8.16 19.03
CA ASN A 218 18.83 8.71 20.35
C ASN A 218 17.66 9.72 20.26
N THR A 219 16.61 9.34 19.52
CA THR A 219 15.44 10.20 19.32
C THR A 219 14.55 10.16 20.57
N ASN A 220 14.38 11.31 21.21
CA ASN A 220 13.53 11.43 22.42
C ASN A 220 12.12 11.87 22.02
N VAL A 221 11.13 11.02 22.31
CA VAL A 221 9.70 11.31 22.15
C VAL A 221 9.01 11.13 23.50
N GLY A 222 8.48 12.22 24.06
CA GLY A 222 7.73 12.18 25.33
C GLY A 222 8.55 11.74 26.56
N GLY A 223 9.89 11.77 26.50
CA GLY A 223 10.78 11.30 27.57
C GLY A 223 11.36 9.90 27.35
N THR A 224 10.87 9.16 26.34
CA THR A 224 11.36 7.84 25.96
C THR A 224 12.33 7.96 24.78
N LEU A 225 13.45 7.23 24.84
CA LEU A 225 14.41 7.16 23.74
C LEU A 225 14.01 6.03 22.79
N TYR A 226 13.98 6.34 21.49
CA TYR A 226 13.70 5.41 20.40
C TYR A 226 14.92 5.25 19.52
N ASP A 227 15.19 4.00 19.14
CA ASP A 227 16.32 3.60 18.32
C ASP A 227 15.97 3.64 16.83
N ILE A 228 16.13 4.79 16.18
CA ILE A 228 15.81 4.97 14.75
C ILE A 228 17.05 4.70 13.91
N ARG A 229 17.15 3.50 13.33
CA ARG A 229 18.34 3.07 12.57
C ARG A 229 18.34 3.68 11.17
N THR A 230 19.53 3.95 10.64
CA THR A 230 19.71 4.57 9.32
C THR A 230 20.42 3.62 8.36
N PHE A 231 19.69 3.14 7.36
CA PHE A 231 20.25 2.46 6.20
C PHE A 231 20.77 3.50 5.21
N VAL A 232 21.92 3.25 4.59
CA VAL A 232 22.53 4.18 3.62
C VAL A 232 22.70 3.46 2.29
N ILE A 233 22.22 4.08 1.22
CA ILE A 233 22.42 3.62 -0.16
C ILE A 233 23.25 4.66 -0.88
N GLY A 234 24.51 4.31 -1.19
CA GLY A 234 25.40 5.12 -2.03
C GLY A 234 25.15 4.84 -3.50
N PHE A 235 24.50 5.76 -4.21
CA PHE A 235 24.12 5.60 -5.61
C PHE A 235 25.16 6.21 -6.56
N GLY A 236 25.86 5.36 -7.29
CA GLY A 236 26.98 5.75 -8.14
C GLY A 236 28.20 6.20 -7.33
N ILE A 237 28.26 5.81 -6.05
CA ILE A 237 29.40 5.94 -5.16
C ILE A 237 30.19 4.62 -5.21
N THR A 238 31.52 4.70 -5.05
CA THR A 238 32.37 3.50 -5.05
C THR A 238 32.16 2.72 -3.75
N PRO A 239 31.96 1.39 -3.79
CA PRO A 239 31.81 0.58 -2.57
C PRO A 239 32.98 0.74 -1.58
N GLY A 240 32.65 0.87 -0.30
CA GLY A 240 33.63 1.12 0.78
C GLY A 240 34.03 2.58 0.92
N ASP A 241 33.20 3.50 0.43
CA ASP A 241 33.41 4.94 0.60
C ASP A 241 33.38 5.34 2.09
N ALA A 242 34.41 6.05 2.54
CA ALA A 242 34.63 6.28 3.97
C ALA A 242 33.51 7.08 4.64
N ASP A 243 32.93 8.05 3.94
CA ASP A 243 31.87 8.91 4.50
C ASP A 243 30.54 8.16 4.52
N THR A 244 30.20 7.45 3.45
CA THR A 244 28.99 6.61 3.35
C THR A 244 29.01 5.50 4.40
N GLU A 245 30.14 4.80 4.55
CA GLU A 245 30.34 3.76 5.57
C GLU A 245 30.26 4.30 6.99
N ALA A 246 30.79 5.51 7.24
CA ALA A 246 30.72 6.15 8.55
C ALA A 246 29.28 6.50 8.94
N ILE A 247 28.44 6.91 7.99
CA ILE A 247 27.02 7.18 8.24
C ILE A 247 26.29 5.89 8.57
N ALA A 248 26.46 4.82 7.78
CA ALA A 248 25.83 3.53 8.06
C ALA A 248 26.29 2.96 9.41
N THR A 249 27.58 3.11 9.73
CA THR A 249 28.14 2.70 11.01
C THR A 249 27.48 3.43 12.18
N ALA A 250 27.35 4.75 12.09
CA ALA A 250 26.67 5.55 13.10
C ALA A 250 25.16 5.28 13.16
N GLY A 251 24.55 4.98 12.00
CA GLY A 251 23.16 4.59 11.83
C GLY A 251 22.82 3.19 12.36
N GLY A 252 23.82 2.39 12.73
CA GLY A 252 23.63 1.05 13.29
C GLY A 252 23.03 0.04 12.34
N THR A 253 23.29 0.19 11.05
CA THR A 253 22.88 -0.76 10.02
C THR A 253 24.11 -1.34 9.35
N ASP A 254 23.92 -2.52 8.77
CA ASP A 254 24.93 -3.28 8.06
C ASP A 254 24.32 -3.80 6.76
N ALA A 255 25.03 -3.65 5.64
CA ALA A 255 24.69 -4.30 4.38
C ALA A 255 25.29 -5.72 4.35
N PRO A 256 24.72 -6.64 3.56
CA PRO A 256 25.30 -7.97 3.42
C PRO A 256 26.72 -7.91 2.84
N GLY A 257 27.67 -8.61 3.47
CA GLY A 257 29.06 -8.71 3.02
C GLY A 257 30.04 -7.94 3.91
N SER A 258 31.03 -7.27 3.30
CA SER A 258 32.12 -6.57 4.01
C SER A 258 31.85 -5.08 4.25
N ASN A 259 30.77 -4.54 3.71
CA ASN A 259 30.43 -3.12 3.77
C ASN A 259 29.20 -2.90 4.65
N ARG A 260 29.12 -1.75 5.29
CA ARG A 260 28.02 -1.31 6.14
C ARG A 260 26.92 -0.65 5.32
N ALA A 261 27.29 0.09 4.28
CA ALA A 261 26.35 0.74 3.38
C ALA A 261 26.04 -0.13 2.14
N PHE A 262 24.85 0.08 1.59
CA PHE A 262 24.45 -0.49 0.31
C PHE A 262 24.99 0.37 -0.83
N TYR A 263 25.36 -0.25 -1.94
CA TYR A 263 25.87 0.46 -3.11
C TYR A 263 25.14 0.03 -4.36
N ALA A 264 24.74 1.02 -5.15
CA ALA A 264 24.08 0.83 -6.43
C ALA A 264 24.78 1.66 -7.50
N SER A 265 24.67 1.27 -8.76
CA SER A 265 25.21 2.03 -9.90
C SER A 265 24.21 2.21 -11.04
N ASP A 266 23.09 1.46 -10.97
CA ASP A 266 21.95 1.54 -11.86
C ASP A 266 20.65 1.21 -11.11
N GLU A 267 19.52 1.38 -11.80
CA GLU A 267 18.18 0.96 -11.38
C GLU A 267 18.14 -0.46 -10.78
N THR A 268 18.72 -1.46 -11.45
CA THR A 268 18.65 -2.86 -11.00
C THR A 268 19.36 -3.09 -9.68
N SER A 269 20.58 -2.58 -9.52
CA SER A 269 21.33 -2.66 -8.27
C SER A 269 20.70 -1.83 -7.16
N LEU A 270 20.03 -0.72 -7.49
CA LEU A 270 19.28 0.09 -6.54
C LEU A 270 18.02 -0.63 -6.05
N ALA A 271 17.25 -1.25 -6.94
CA ALA A 271 16.10 -2.07 -6.59
C ALA A 271 16.48 -3.22 -5.65
N LEU A 272 17.60 -3.91 -5.95
CA LEU A 272 18.12 -4.97 -5.09
C LEU A 272 18.47 -4.45 -3.68
N ALA A 273 19.12 -3.29 -3.58
CA ALA A 273 19.47 -2.69 -2.29
C ALA A 273 18.22 -2.40 -1.44
N PHE A 274 17.18 -1.81 -2.04
CA PHE A 274 15.90 -1.61 -1.34
C PHE A 274 15.28 -2.94 -0.93
N SER A 275 15.19 -3.92 -1.82
CA SER A 275 14.61 -5.23 -1.51
C SER A 275 15.29 -5.95 -0.35
N GLN A 276 16.63 -5.85 -0.26
CA GLN A 276 17.39 -6.40 0.85
C GLN A 276 17.10 -5.66 2.16
N ILE A 277 17.10 -4.33 2.14
CA ILE A 277 16.74 -3.52 3.32
C ILE A 277 15.34 -3.89 3.82
N MET A 278 14.37 -4.03 2.91
CA MET A 278 13.01 -4.42 3.28
C MET A 278 12.96 -5.81 3.91
N ALA A 279 13.62 -6.80 3.29
CA ALA A 279 13.65 -8.16 3.81
C ALA A 279 14.30 -8.27 5.19
N ASP A 280 15.38 -7.54 5.44
CA ASP A 280 16.12 -7.55 6.71
C ASP A 280 15.42 -6.74 7.82
N SER A 281 14.40 -5.95 7.48
CA SER A 281 13.68 -5.07 8.40
C SER A 281 12.31 -5.61 8.82
N ILE A 282 11.89 -6.75 8.26
CA ILE A 282 10.67 -7.44 8.69
C ILE A 282 11.02 -8.26 9.92
N LEU A 283 10.30 -8.02 11.01
CA LEU A 283 10.45 -8.79 12.23
C LEU A 283 9.75 -10.15 12.11
N TYR A 284 10.32 -11.15 12.77
CA TYR A 284 9.80 -12.51 12.83
C TYR A 284 9.93 -13.01 14.27
N GLU A 285 8.97 -13.81 14.71
CA GLU A 285 9.01 -14.43 16.02
C GLU A 285 10.22 -15.37 16.16
N THR A 286 11.02 -15.13 17.20
CA THR A 286 12.05 -16.05 17.65
C THR A 286 11.60 -16.63 18.98
N CYS A 287 11.75 -17.95 19.17
CA CYS A 287 11.38 -18.51 20.47
C CYS A 287 12.33 -18.07 21.60
N ASN A 288 11.97 -16.99 22.29
CA ASN A 288 12.77 -16.37 23.34
C ASN A 288 11.92 -15.80 24.50
N GLY A 289 10.59 -15.96 24.46
CA GLY A 289 9.68 -15.47 25.50
C GLY A 289 9.38 -13.99 25.43
N VAL A 290 9.68 -13.31 24.32
CA VAL A 290 9.26 -11.95 24.02
C VAL A 290 8.45 -11.89 22.71
N ASP A 291 7.66 -10.85 22.58
CA ASP A 291 6.94 -10.50 21.34
C ASP A 291 7.95 -9.80 20.42
N ASP A 292 8.52 -10.56 19.49
CA ASP A 292 9.59 -10.11 18.58
C ASP A 292 9.03 -9.46 17.31
N ASP A 293 7.83 -9.84 16.87
CA ASP A 293 7.18 -9.32 15.65
C ASP A 293 6.07 -8.29 15.91
N CYS A 294 5.84 -7.96 17.18
CA CYS A 294 5.01 -6.89 17.69
C CYS A 294 3.49 -7.10 17.48
N ASP A 295 3.05 -8.33 17.24
CA ASP A 295 1.64 -8.65 17.03
C ASP A 295 0.85 -8.85 18.34
N MET A 296 1.53 -8.69 19.49
CA MET A 296 1.02 -8.87 20.86
C MET A 296 0.81 -10.32 21.29
N ALA A 297 1.20 -11.30 20.47
CA ALA A 297 1.44 -12.66 20.90
C ALA A 297 2.94 -12.85 21.24
N ILE A 298 3.24 -13.97 21.89
CA ILE A 298 4.60 -14.29 22.35
C ILE A 298 4.87 -15.71 21.87
N ASP A 299 5.95 -15.88 21.10
CA ASP A 299 6.43 -17.15 20.56
C ASP A 299 5.33 -17.93 19.80
N GLU A 300 4.39 -17.26 19.12
CA GLU A 300 3.36 -17.95 18.34
C GLU A 300 3.96 -18.66 17.11
N GLY A 301 3.29 -19.73 16.68
CA GLY A 301 3.83 -20.62 15.66
C GLY A 301 4.84 -21.65 16.18
N TYR A 302 5.30 -21.53 17.44
CA TYR A 302 6.08 -22.56 18.14
C TYR A 302 5.18 -23.45 19.01
N THR A 303 5.56 -24.73 19.18
CA THR A 303 4.89 -25.62 20.14
C THR A 303 5.59 -25.50 21.49
N LEU A 304 4.86 -25.15 22.56
CA LEU A 304 5.40 -25.08 23.92
C LEU A 304 5.50 -26.49 24.54
N TYR A 305 6.55 -26.71 25.33
CA TYR A 305 7.05 -28.05 25.69
C TYR A 305 6.14 -28.87 26.62
N CYS A 306 5.39 -28.26 27.53
CA CYS A 306 4.64 -28.99 28.59
C CYS A 306 3.22 -29.47 28.24
N ASP A 307 2.78 -29.35 26.98
CA ASP A 307 1.43 -29.75 26.53
C ASP A 307 1.41 -31.11 25.78
N ARG A 308 2.30 -32.06 26.11
CA ARG A 308 2.37 -33.39 25.46
C ARG A 308 2.35 -34.60 26.40
N PRO A 309 1.79 -35.74 25.96
CA PRO A 309 2.02 -37.04 26.60
C PRO A 309 3.49 -37.46 26.45
N GLY A 310 4.14 -37.83 27.55
CA GLY A 310 5.55 -38.24 27.59
C GLY A 310 5.91 -39.40 26.64
N GLY A 311 7.14 -39.38 26.11
CA GLY A 311 7.69 -40.43 25.25
C GLY A 311 7.57 -40.23 23.73
N THR A 312 7.28 -39.01 23.26
CA THR A 312 7.24 -38.68 21.83
C THR A 312 8.33 -37.65 21.48
N PRO A 313 9.24 -37.92 20.53
CA PRO A 313 10.36 -37.02 20.25
C PRO A 313 9.87 -35.62 19.84
N PRO A 314 10.61 -34.56 20.23
CA PRO A 314 10.25 -33.19 19.92
C PRO A 314 10.30 -32.95 18.40
N PRO A 315 9.26 -32.37 17.76
CA PRO A 315 9.40 -31.78 16.42
C PRO A 315 10.44 -30.66 16.44
N PRO A 316 11.03 -30.30 15.28
CA PRO A 316 12.09 -29.28 15.17
C PRO A 316 11.66 -27.85 15.56
N THR A 317 10.41 -27.65 16.01
CA THR A 317 9.77 -26.36 16.34
C THR A 317 9.47 -26.25 17.85
N LEU A 318 10.35 -26.76 18.70
CA LEU A 318 10.23 -26.65 20.16
C LEU A 318 11.23 -25.62 20.68
N CYS A 319 10.69 -24.64 21.37
CA CYS A 319 11.40 -23.82 22.34
C CYS A 319 12.11 -24.73 23.32
N THR A 320 13.43 -24.62 23.39
CA THR A 320 14.39 -25.53 24.05
C THR A 320 13.87 -26.33 25.24
N ASP A 321 14.22 -27.62 25.28
CA ASP A 321 14.10 -28.48 26.46
C ASP A 321 14.86 -27.84 27.64
N PRO A 322 14.19 -27.50 28.77
CA PRO A 322 14.86 -26.89 29.92
C PRO A 322 15.95 -27.79 30.53
N GLY A 323 15.93 -29.09 30.22
CA GLY A 323 16.81 -30.09 30.79
C GLY A 323 16.56 -30.31 32.29
N GLU A 324 17.06 -31.43 32.80
CA GLU A 324 17.08 -31.68 34.24
C GLU A 324 18.27 -30.93 34.85
N THR A 325 17.99 -29.87 35.62
CA THR A 325 19.04 -29.01 36.22
C THR A 325 19.08 -29.05 37.75
N VAL A 326 18.08 -29.66 38.38
CA VAL A 326 17.93 -29.79 39.82
C VAL A 326 17.46 -31.21 40.15
N CYS A 327 18.02 -31.80 41.21
CA CYS A 327 17.53 -33.08 41.70
C CYS A 327 16.50 -32.84 42.80
N ASP A 328 15.22 -32.83 42.45
CA ASP A 328 14.11 -32.58 43.37
C ASP A 328 13.00 -33.65 43.33
N GLY A 329 13.15 -34.67 42.47
CA GLY A 329 12.21 -35.77 42.34
C GLY A 329 10.99 -35.44 41.49
N ILE A 330 11.02 -34.35 40.72
CA ILE A 330 10.03 -33.95 39.73
C ILE A 330 10.61 -34.16 38.32
N ASP A 331 9.75 -34.50 37.35
CA ASP A 331 10.10 -34.60 35.92
C ASP A 331 9.95 -33.20 35.30
N ASP A 332 11.00 -32.37 35.42
CA ASP A 332 11.00 -30.96 35.04
C ASP A 332 10.99 -30.78 33.51
N ASN A 333 11.50 -31.77 32.77
CA ASN A 333 11.46 -31.82 31.31
C ASN A 333 10.43 -32.82 30.75
N CYS A 334 9.41 -33.19 31.52
CA CYS A 334 8.24 -33.98 31.09
C CYS A 334 8.54 -35.18 30.15
N ASN A 335 9.75 -35.76 30.23
CA ASN A 335 10.20 -36.77 29.28
C ASN A 335 9.80 -38.19 29.74
N GLY A 336 9.25 -38.30 30.96
CA GLY A 336 8.77 -39.53 31.59
C GLY A 336 9.78 -40.18 32.53
N SER A 337 10.95 -39.58 32.74
CA SER A 337 11.96 -39.98 33.73
C SER A 337 12.21 -38.82 34.70
N VAL A 338 12.90 -39.08 35.82
CA VAL A 338 13.08 -38.11 36.91
C VAL A 338 14.57 -38.01 37.24
N ASP A 339 15.08 -36.78 37.34
CA ASP A 339 16.46 -36.41 37.71
C ASP A 339 17.58 -37.07 36.86
N GLU A 340 17.36 -37.31 35.56
CA GLU A 340 18.29 -38.07 34.73
C GLU A 340 19.57 -37.30 34.41
N GLY A 341 20.71 -37.99 34.53
CA GLY A 341 22.02 -37.35 34.37
C GLY A 341 22.47 -36.54 35.59
N LEU A 342 21.62 -36.36 36.60
CA LEU A 342 21.95 -35.70 37.88
C LEU A 342 22.26 -36.69 39.02
N LEU A 343 22.05 -38.00 38.81
CA LEU A 343 22.39 -39.07 39.75
C LEU A 343 23.89 -39.42 39.69
N ASN A 344 24.51 -39.69 40.84
CA ASN A 344 25.88 -40.19 40.91
C ASN A 344 25.99 -41.68 40.55
N ALA A 345 27.23 -42.20 40.50
CA ALA A 345 27.53 -43.61 40.18
C ALA A 345 26.80 -44.63 41.07
N CYS A 346 26.44 -44.26 42.30
CA CYS A 346 25.65 -45.08 43.23
C CYS A 346 24.11 -44.90 43.07
N GLY A 347 23.64 -44.13 42.08
CA GLY A 347 22.21 -43.92 41.80
C GLY A 347 21.48 -42.98 42.76
N THR A 348 22.20 -42.07 43.42
CA THR A 348 21.65 -41.10 44.38
C THR A 348 22.09 -39.67 44.05
N CYS A 349 21.38 -38.66 44.54
CA CYS A 349 21.77 -37.26 44.31
C CYS A 349 22.90 -36.82 45.27
N GLY A 350 23.95 -36.23 44.70
CA GLY A 350 25.13 -35.73 45.43
C GLY A 350 26.45 -36.37 44.96
N ALA A 351 27.59 -35.99 45.53
CA ALA A 351 28.88 -36.60 45.18
C ALA A 351 28.96 -38.07 45.63
N ALA A 352 29.62 -38.92 44.83
CA ALA A 352 29.96 -40.28 45.24
C ALA A 352 30.92 -40.26 46.45
N PRO A 353 30.93 -41.31 47.30
CA PRO A 353 31.92 -41.46 48.37
C PRO A 353 33.36 -41.52 47.83
N THR A 354 34.37 -41.55 48.70
CA THR A 354 35.79 -41.65 48.28
C THR A 354 36.36 -43.01 48.64
N GLU A 355 37.19 -43.57 47.76
CA GLU A 355 37.83 -44.87 47.94
C GLU A 355 38.68 -45.01 49.21
N THR A 356 38.51 -46.16 49.87
CA THR A 356 39.26 -46.56 51.05
C THR A 356 39.82 -47.94 50.84
N CYS A 357 41.12 -48.14 51.06
CA CYS A 357 41.81 -49.43 50.86
C CYS A 357 41.22 -50.56 51.73
N ASN A 358 40.14 -51.19 51.25
CA ASN A 358 39.30 -52.09 52.02
C ASN A 358 38.72 -53.24 51.17
N ALA A 359 39.09 -53.32 49.90
CA ALA A 359 38.64 -54.32 48.93
C ALA A 359 37.13 -54.26 48.61
N SER A 360 36.51 -53.10 48.79
CA SER A 360 35.16 -52.76 48.31
C SER A 360 35.27 -51.57 47.36
N ASP A 361 34.32 -51.50 46.43
CA ASP A 361 34.11 -50.35 45.56
C ASP A 361 33.20 -49.37 46.31
N ASP A 362 33.81 -48.42 47.02
CA ASP A 362 33.15 -47.48 47.92
C ASP A 362 32.54 -46.29 47.14
N ASP A 363 33.10 -45.94 45.99
CA ASP A 363 32.63 -44.84 45.14
C ASP A 363 31.80 -45.27 43.91
N CYS A 364 31.55 -46.59 43.80
CA CYS A 364 30.71 -47.23 42.80
C CYS A 364 31.20 -47.06 41.36
N ASP A 365 32.51 -46.85 41.14
CA ASP A 365 33.09 -46.67 39.80
C ASP A 365 33.40 -47.98 39.06
N GLY A 366 33.22 -49.12 39.74
CA GLY A 366 33.39 -50.47 39.20
C GLY A 366 34.81 -51.02 39.31
N ILE A 367 35.74 -50.26 39.89
CA ILE A 367 37.11 -50.66 40.20
C ILE A 367 37.24 -50.73 41.73
N ILE A 368 38.18 -51.55 42.21
CA ILE A 368 38.41 -51.73 43.64
C ILE A 368 39.81 -51.20 43.97
N ASP A 369 39.89 -50.22 44.87
CA ASP A 369 41.10 -49.65 45.47
C ASP A 369 42.11 -49.02 44.46
N GLU A 370 41.66 -48.16 43.55
CA GLU A 370 42.50 -47.46 42.54
C GLU A 370 43.09 -46.10 43.04
N GLY A 371 43.52 -45.22 42.13
CA GLY A 371 44.10 -43.92 42.52
C GLY A 371 45.52 -43.94 43.12
N GLY A 372 46.25 -45.05 42.99
CA GLY A 372 47.67 -45.10 43.37
C GLY A 372 47.92 -45.21 44.88
N VAL A 373 46.98 -45.77 45.62
CA VAL A 373 47.10 -46.05 47.07
C VAL A 373 48.22 -47.08 47.37
N CYS A 374 48.91 -47.65 46.36
CA CYS A 374 50.12 -48.49 46.45
C CYS A 374 51.19 -48.21 45.33
N MET A 375 52.44 -47.82 45.69
CA MET A 375 53.55 -47.30 44.81
C MET A 375 54.51 -48.36 44.17
N GLY A 376 55.44 -48.11 43.20
CA GLY A 376 55.95 -46.92 42.45
C GLY A 376 57.11 -47.21 41.42
N CYS A 377 57.40 -46.22 40.55
CA CYS A 377 58.10 -46.18 39.22
C CYS A 377 57.18 -46.56 38.05
N VAL A 378 56.82 -45.59 37.22
CA VAL A 378 55.81 -45.76 36.16
C VAL A 378 56.48 -45.57 34.80
N PRO A 379 56.87 -46.66 34.11
CA PRO A 379 57.09 -46.65 32.67
C PRO A 379 55.89 -46.00 32.00
N GLY A 380 56.11 -44.91 31.27
CA GLY A 380 55.09 -44.34 30.41
C GLY A 380 55.05 -45.13 29.11
N PRO A 381 53.90 -45.30 28.45
CA PRO A 381 53.89 -45.77 27.07
C PRO A 381 54.65 -44.79 26.17
N GLU A 382 55.46 -45.32 25.26
CA GLU A 382 56.26 -44.54 24.32
C GLU A 382 55.38 -43.57 23.49
N LEU A 383 55.83 -42.33 23.31
CA LEU A 383 55.10 -41.26 22.61
C LEU A 383 55.93 -40.78 21.42
N CYS A 384 55.26 -40.39 20.32
CA CYS A 384 55.93 -39.86 19.11
C CYS A 384 56.33 -38.39 19.33
N ASP A 385 57.27 -38.15 20.23
CA ASP A 385 57.72 -36.81 20.66
C ASP A 385 59.25 -36.65 20.65
N GLY A 386 59.98 -37.70 20.25
CA GLY A 386 61.44 -37.70 20.20
C GLY A 386 62.12 -37.97 21.55
N LEU A 387 61.39 -38.46 22.56
CA LEU A 387 61.89 -38.82 23.89
C LEU A 387 61.59 -40.30 24.24
N ASP A 388 62.52 -40.93 24.94
CA ASP A 388 62.42 -42.29 25.50
C ASP A 388 61.56 -42.25 26.80
N ASN A 389 60.27 -42.52 26.66
CA ASN A 389 59.25 -42.39 27.71
C ASN A 389 59.03 -43.70 28.48
N ASP A 390 59.37 -44.84 27.88
CA ASP A 390 59.31 -46.15 28.53
C ASP A 390 60.65 -46.63 29.12
N CYS A 391 61.70 -45.82 28.94
CA CYS A 391 63.04 -45.97 29.51
C CYS A 391 63.79 -47.21 29.00
N ASP A 392 63.52 -47.65 27.77
CA ASP A 392 64.12 -48.85 27.18
C ASP A 392 65.39 -48.58 26.34
N MET A 393 65.79 -47.31 26.21
CA MET A 393 66.95 -46.80 25.47
C MET A 393 66.81 -46.77 23.94
N ALA A 394 65.60 -46.98 23.41
CA ALA A 394 65.23 -46.59 22.05
C ALA A 394 64.38 -45.31 22.07
N VAL A 395 64.22 -44.66 20.92
CA VAL A 395 63.48 -43.39 20.81
C VAL A 395 62.47 -43.53 19.69
N ASP A 396 61.19 -43.32 20.01
CA ASP A 396 60.04 -43.38 19.10
C ASP A 396 59.92 -44.71 18.31
N GLU A 397 60.36 -45.85 18.85
CA GLU A 397 60.36 -47.12 18.14
C GLU A 397 59.00 -47.82 18.14
N SER A 398 58.71 -48.54 17.06
CA SER A 398 57.50 -49.37 16.92
C SER A 398 56.16 -48.62 17.08
N LEU A 399 56.18 -47.29 17.07
CA LEU A 399 55.01 -46.44 17.16
C LEU A 399 54.25 -46.41 15.82
N THR A 400 53.10 -47.06 15.82
CA THR A 400 52.12 -46.98 14.76
C THR A 400 50.80 -46.50 15.35
N ARG A 401 50.09 -45.64 14.62
CA ARG A 401 48.73 -45.23 15.01
C ARG A 401 47.76 -45.50 13.86
N PRO A 402 46.50 -45.84 14.16
CA PRO A 402 45.46 -45.90 13.15
C PRO A 402 45.24 -44.50 12.56
N CYS A 403 44.95 -44.46 11.27
CA CYS A 403 44.62 -43.25 10.54
C CYS A 403 43.48 -43.53 9.56
N GLY A 404 42.78 -42.50 9.10
CA GLY A 404 41.60 -42.65 8.26
C GLY A 404 40.40 -43.22 9.02
N THR A 405 39.28 -43.35 8.32
CA THR A 405 38.01 -43.89 8.84
C THR A 405 37.59 -45.10 8.01
N ASN A 406 36.68 -45.92 8.55
CA ASN A 406 35.98 -46.98 7.81
C ASN A 406 34.56 -46.55 7.45
N THR A 407 34.37 -45.24 7.23
CA THR A 407 33.10 -44.62 6.88
C THR A 407 33.03 -44.47 5.36
N GLY A 408 31.93 -44.88 4.75
CA GLY A 408 31.76 -44.82 3.30
C GLY A 408 32.76 -45.70 2.52
N VAL A 409 33.40 -45.12 1.51
CA VAL A 409 34.45 -45.78 0.71
C VAL A 409 35.85 -45.67 1.33
N CYS A 410 35.99 -44.90 2.42
CA CYS A 410 37.27 -44.77 3.11
C CYS A 410 37.69 -46.07 3.78
N THR A 411 39.00 -46.24 3.88
CA THR A 411 39.61 -47.38 4.54
C THR A 411 40.59 -46.91 5.59
N THR A 412 40.52 -47.51 6.77
CA THR A 412 41.50 -47.28 7.84
C THR A 412 42.88 -47.74 7.38
N GLY A 413 43.88 -46.90 7.59
CA GLY A 413 45.29 -47.22 7.43
C GLY A 413 46.05 -47.12 8.74
N THR A 414 47.37 -47.17 8.63
CA THR A 414 48.31 -46.98 9.75
C THR A 414 49.36 -45.96 9.36
N GLU A 415 49.57 -44.96 10.21
CA GLU A 415 50.72 -44.06 10.14
C GLU A 415 51.85 -44.63 11.00
N THR A 416 53.08 -44.52 10.53
CA THR A 416 54.28 -44.88 11.29
C THR A 416 54.98 -43.61 11.72
N CYS A 417 55.33 -43.51 13.00
CA CYS A 417 56.14 -42.42 13.51
C CYS A 417 57.61 -42.64 13.10
N SER A 418 58.26 -41.58 12.64
CA SER A 418 59.71 -41.57 12.41
C SER A 418 60.27 -40.22 12.81
N ALA A 419 61.07 -40.19 13.89
CA ALA A 419 61.75 -39.00 14.42
C ALA A 419 60.79 -37.84 14.76
N GLY A 420 59.82 -38.10 15.65
CA GLY A 420 58.86 -37.10 16.13
C GLY A 420 57.79 -36.64 15.12
N ALA A 421 57.62 -37.32 13.98
CA ALA A 421 56.59 -37.00 12.98
C ALA A 421 55.91 -38.26 12.41
N TRP A 422 54.59 -38.19 12.26
CA TRP A 422 53.78 -39.23 11.65
C TRP A 422 53.84 -39.15 10.12
N GLY A 423 54.10 -40.29 9.45
CA GLY A 423 54.10 -40.40 8.00
C GLY A 423 52.69 -40.34 7.37
N ALA A 424 52.60 -40.49 6.04
CA ALA A 424 51.32 -40.49 5.33
C ALA A 424 50.49 -41.74 5.66
N CYS A 425 49.17 -41.56 5.80
CA CYS A 425 48.23 -42.64 6.05
C CYS A 425 48.22 -43.65 4.90
N SER A 426 48.30 -44.94 5.20
CA SER A 426 48.26 -46.02 4.20
C SER A 426 46.85 -46.35 3.67
N GLY A 427 45.81 -45.70 4.21
CA GLY A 427 44.40 -45.89 3.85
C GLY A 427 43.93 -44.96 2.72
N THR A 428 42.71 -45.20 2.22
CA THR A 428 42.07 -44.32 1.23
C THR A 428 41.34 -43.20 1.96
N GLY A 429 41.75 -41.94 1.71
CA GLY A 429 41.18 -40.76 2.35
C GLY A 429 39.95 -40.18 1.61
N PRO A 430 39.30 -39.18 2.22
CA PRO A 430 38.08 -38.60 1.69
C PRO A 430 38.30 -37.81 0.38
N SER A 431 37.30 -37.82 -0.49
CA SER A 431 37.25 -37.16 -1.80
C SER A 431 35.88 -36.47 -1.98
N PRO A 432 35.74 -35.42 -2.81
CA PRO A 432 34.46 -34.70 -2.92
C PRO A 432 33.28 -35.63 -3.29
N GLU A 433 32.13 -35.40 -2.64
CA GLU A 433 30.89 -36.14 -2.88
C GLU A 433 30.48 -36.17 -4.36
N VAL A 434 30.07 -37.37 -4.79
CA VAL A 434 29.49 -37.64 -6.09
C VAL A 434 28.15 -38.32 -5.86
N CYS A 435 27.14 -37.96 -6.65
CA CYS A 435 25.80 -38.55 -6.55
C CYS A 435 25.81 -39.98 -7.11
N ASP A 436 26.40 -40.93 -6.38
CA ASP A 436 26.64 -42.32 -6.80
C ASP A 436 26.27 -43.35 -5.73
N ASN A 437 25.59 -42.93 -4.65
CA ASN A 437 25.16 -43.77 -3.54
C ASN A 437 26.34 -44.34 -2.73
N LEU A 438 27.48 -43.65 -2.77
CA LEU A 438 28.64 -43.87 -1.93
C LEU A 438 28.92 -42.59 -1.14
N ASP A 439 29.47 -42.76 0.06
CA ASP A 439 29.99 -41.65 0.87
C ASP A 439 31.48 -41.51 0.52
N ASN A 440 31.78 -40.54 -0.36
CA ASN A 440 33.09 -40.30 -0.95
C ASN A 440 33.97 -39.42 -0.06
N ASP A 441 33.37 -38.51 0.71
CA ASP A 441 34.07 -37.58 1.61
C ASP A 441 34.11 -38.07 3.07
N CYS A 442 33.53 -39.24 3.32
CA CYS A 442 33.66 -40.06 4.51
C CYS A 442 33.22 -39.37 5.80
N ASP A 443 32.25 -38.46 5.69
CA ASP A 443 31.64 -37.74 6.80
C ASP A 443 30.47 -38.50 7.46
N GLY A 444 30.05 -39.62 6.87
CA GLY A 444 28.96 -40.46 7.34
C GLY A 444 27.61 -40.19 6.68
N VAL A 445 27.53 -39.23 5.75
CA VAL A 445 26.32 -38.86 5.01
C VAL A 445 26.47 -39.25 3.54
N VAL A 446 25.76 -40.29 3.12
CA VAL A 446 25.74 -40.73 1.72
C VAL A 446 25.01 -39.71 0.84
N ASP A 447 25.70 -39.15 -0.15
CA ASP A 447 25.20 -38.18 -1.14
C ASP A 447 24.62 -36.88 -0.54
N GLY A 448 25.17 -36.35 0.54
CA GLY A 448 24.62 -35.23 1.33
C GLY A 448 24.61 -33.83 0.70
N PHE A 449 24.75 -33.71 -0.63
CA PHE A 449 24.92 -32.43 -1.32
C PHE A 449 23.75 -32.07 -2.26
N SER A 450 23.65 -30.78 -2.58
CA SER A 450 22.60 -30.26 -3.46
C SER A 450 23.16 -29.52 -4.68
N ARG A 451 22.35 -29.44 -5.73
CA ARG A 451 22.65 -28.67 -6.94
C ARG A 451 21.47 -27.78 -7.32
N SER A 452 21.74 -26.71 -8.05
CA SER A 452 20.70 -25.87 -8.64
C SER A 452 19.96 -26.59 -9.78
N CYS A 453 18.70 -26.24 -9.95
CA CYS A 453 17.80 -26.74 -10.99
C CYS A 453 16.78 -25.66 -11.39
N GLY A 454 16.11 -25.82 -12.52
CA GLY A 454 15.16 -24.82 -13.04
C GLY A 454 15.83 -23.70 -13.86
N SER A 455 15.05 -22.66 -14.19
CA SER A 455 15.47 -21.49 -14.97
C SER A 455 15.23 -20.22 -14.15
N GLY A 456 16.04 -19.18 -14.39
CA GLY A 456 15.82 -17.83 -13.86
C GLY A 456 15.43 -16.83 -14.95
N VAL A 457 14.82 -17.32 -16.03
CA VAL A 457 14.34 -16.53 -17.17
C VAL A 457 12.85 -16.25 -16.96
N GLY A 458 12.42 -15.01 -17.20
CA GLY A 458 11.03 -14.60 -17.00
C GLY A 458 10.59 -14.70 -15.53
N GLU A 459 9.37 -15.19 -15.32
CA GLU A 459 8.79 -15.42 -13.98
C GLU A 459 9.28 -16.71 -13.31
N CYS A 460 10.10 -17.52 -14.00
CA CYS A 460 10.65 -18.73 -13.42
C CYS A 460 11.67 -18.42 -12.34
N ARG A 461 11.58 -19.20 -11.24
CA ARG A 461 12.56 -19.17 -10.15
C ARG A 461 13.36 -20.48 -10.15
N PRO A 462 14.70 -20.42 -10.07
CA PRO A 462 15.51 -21.62 -9.90
C PRO A 462 15.27 -22.22 -8.50
N GLY A 463 15.36 -23.53 -8.40
CA GLY A 463 15.23 -24.29 -7.16
C GLY A 463 16.49 -25.11 -6.85
N SER A 464 16.39 -25.96 -5.84
CA SER A 464 17.46 -26.87 -5.41
C SER A 464 17.00 -28.33 -5.47
N GLN A 465 17.88 -29.20 -5.97
CA GLN A 465 17.74 -30.66 -5.94
C GLN A 465 18.81 -31.24 -5.01
N VAL A 466 18.36 -31.97 -3.99
CA VAL A 466 19.22 -32.76 -3.12
C VAL A 466 19.44 -34.13 -3.76
N CYS A 467 20.69 -34.62 -3.80
CA CYS A 467 20.93 -36.01 -4.14
C CYS A 467 20.57 -36.89 -2.94
N THR A 468 19.83 -37.97 -3.17
CA THR A 468 19.54 -38.93 -2.11
C THR A 468 19.54 -40.31 -2.73
N ALA A 469 20.45 -41.17 -2.26
CA ALA A 469 20.64 -42.53 -2.75
C ALA A 469 20.96 -42.63 -4.26
N GLY A 470 21.94 -41.85 -4.72
CA GLY A 470 22.46 -41.85 -6.10
C GLY A 470 21.52 -41.23 -7.14
N MET A 471 20.47 -40.52 -6.70
CA MET A 471 19.53 -39.83 -7.59
C MET A 471 19.17 -38.45 -7.04
N PHE A 472 19.17 -37.44 -7.91
CA PHE A 472 18.62 -36.13 -7.58
C PHE A 472 17.10 -36.18 -7.49
N GLY A 473 16.55 -35.69 -6.37
CA GLY A 473 15.11 -35.57 -6.15
C GLY A 473 14.43 -34.56 -7.07
N SER A 474 13.16 -34.25 -6.79
CA SER A 474 12.44 -33.16 -7.47
C SER A 474 13.07 -31.80 -7.16
N CYS A 475 12.97 -30.86 -8.10
CA CYS A 475 13.45 -29.49 -7.92
C CYS A 475 12.55 -28.75 -6.92
N SER A 476 13.04 -28.59 -5.68
CA SER A 476 12.30 -27.92 -4.60
C SER A 476 12.52 -26.42 -4.65
N GLY A 477 11.47 -25.64 -4.47
CA GLY A 477 11.52 -24.16 -4.49
C GLY A 477 11.56 -23.53 -5.89
N ALA A 478 11.48 -24.31 -6.96
CA ALA A 478 11.41 -23.77 -8.32
C ALA A 478 9.97 -23.41 -8.73
N THR A 479 9.82 -22.27 -9.40
CA THR A 479 8.62 -21.93 -10.18
C THR A 479 8.90 -22.29 -11.63
N GLY A 480 8.16 -23.26 -12.17
CA GLY A 480 8.32 -23.73 -13.54
C GLY A 480 7.52 -22.90 -14.56
N PRO A 481 7.79 -23.11 -15.86
CA PRO A 481 7.09 -22.39 -16.93
C PRO A 481 5.61 -22.73 -16.96
N SER A 482 4.79 -21.72 -17.16
CA SER A 482 3.33 -21.78 -17.29
C SER A 482 2.91 -21.30 -18.68
N ALA A 483 1.64 -21.41 -19.06
CA ALA A 483 1.22 -20.90 -20.36
C ALA A 483 1.24 -19.36 -20.37
N GLU A 484 1.71 -18.77 -21.46
CA GLU A 484 1.71 -17.32 -21.65
C GLU A 484 0.34 -16.69 -21.40
N LEU A 485 0.36 -15.59 -20.66
CA LEU A 485 -0.74 -14.67 -20.50
C LEU A 485 -0.46 -13.41 -21.31
N CYS A 486 -1.49 -12.60 -21.54
CA CYS A 486 -1.32 -11.29 -22.16
C CYS A 486 -1.13 -10.28 -21.03
N ASP A 487 0.07 -10.21 -20.47
CA ASP A 487 0.36 -9.42 -19.27
C ASP A 487 1.77 -8.78 -19.29
N THR A 488 2.45 -8.79 -20.44
CA THR A 488 3.84 -8.33 -20.65
C THR A 488 4.91 -9.12 -19.89
N ARG A 489 4.55 -10.21 -19.23
CA ARG A 489 5.51 -11.08 -18.53
C ARG A 489 5.81 -12.30 -19.39
N ASP A 490 6.94 -12.92 -19.09
CA ASP A 490 7.40 -14.17 -19.72
C ASP A 490 7.03 -15.29 -18.74
N ASN A 491 5.81 -15.81 -18.88
CA ASN A 491 5.22 -16.79 -17.97
C ASN A 491 5.70 -18.22 -18.28
N ASP A 492 6.09 -18.48 -19.52
CA ASP A 492 6.55 -19.77 -20.05
C ASP A 492 8.09 -19.88 -20.12
N CYS A 493 8.76 -18.80 -19.74
CA CYS A 493 10.19 -18.72 -19.48
C CYS A 493 11.05 -19.06 -20.70
N ASP A 494 10.53 -18.82 -21.90
CA ASP A 494 11.23 -19.04 -23.17
C ASP A 494 12.12 -17.85 -23.59
N GLY A 495 12.02 -16.73 -22.86
CA GLY A 495 12.80 -15.51 -23.07
C GLY A 495 12.10 -14.49 -23.98
N THR A 496 10.86 -14.75 -24.39
CA THR A 496 9.99 -13.82 -25.08
C THR A 496 8.75 -13.50 -24.25
N THR A 497 8.14 -12.34 -24.48
CA THR A 497 6.94 -11.91 -23.75
C THR A 497 5.74 -11.88 -24.68
N ASP A 498 4.61 -12.39 -24.20
CA ASP A 498 3.31 -12.40 -24.88
C ASP A 498 3.33 -12.99 -26.31
N GLU A 499 4.14 -14.02 -26.60
CA GLU A 499 4.27 -14.57 -27.94
C GLU A 499 3.07 -15.41 -28.37
N GLY A 500 2.77 -15.41 -29.68
CA GLY A 500 1.69 -16.24 -30.22
C GLY A 500 0.25 -15.76 -29.92
N ASN A 501 0.06 -14.51 -29.46
CA ASN A 501 -1.24 -13.91 -29.13
C ASN A 501 -1.96 -14.63 -27.98
N PRO A 502 -1.36 -14.68 -26.78
CA PRO A 502 -1.91 -15.39 -25.64
C PRO A 502 -3.26 -14.78 -25.20
N GLY A 503 -4.23 -15.63 -24.89
CA GLY A 503 -5.60 -15.21 -24.54
C GLY A 503 -6.41 -14.56 -25.68
N GLY A 504 -5.86 -14.43 -26.89
CA GLY A 504 -6.49 -13.80 -28.05
C GLY A 504 -7.36 -14.74 -28.90
N GLY A 505 -7.90 -14.21 -30.00
CA GLY A 505 -8.71 -14.95 -30.98
C GLY A 505 -10.21 -15.03 -30.68
N GLY A 506 -10.64 -14.60 -29.49
CA GLY A 506 -12.04 -14.45 -29.15
C GLY A 506 -12.70 -13.26 -29.86
N ALA A 507 -14.00 -13.37 -30.16
CA ALA A 507 -14.77 -12.24 -30.65
C ALA A 507 -14.92 -11.16 -29.56
N CYS A 508 -14.95 -9.90 -29.96
CA CYS A 508 -15.20 -8.74 -29.10
C CYS A 508 -16.08 -7.71 -29.83
N GLY A 509 -16.66 -6.76 -29.09
CA GLY A 509 -17.61 -5.79 -29.65
C GLY A 509 -19.04 -6.34 -29.79
N SER A 510 -19.95 -5.49 -30.27
CA SER A 510 -21.36 -5.79 -30.50
C SER A 510 -21.71 -5.59 -31.97
N SER A 511 -22.84 -6.15 -32.40
CA SER A 511 -23.45 -5.89 -33.71
C SER A 511 -24.75 -5.08 -33.59
N ILE A 512 -24.88 -4.34 -32.49
CA ILE A 512 -26.02 -3.48 -32.13
C ILE A 512 -25.59 -2.03 -32.37
N GLY A 513 -26.50 -1.18 -32.83
CA GLY A 513 -26.22 0.22 -33.13
C GLY A 513 -25.15 0.41 -34.20
N GLU A 514 -24.27 1.39 -33.98
CA GLU A 514 -23.11 1.68 -34.84
C GLU A 514 -21.88 0.81 -34.52
N CYS A 515 -21.97 -0.07 -33.52
CA CYS A 515 -20.89 -0.99 -33.19
C CYS A 515 -20.69 -2.07 -34.27
N SER A 516 -19.43 -2.48 -34.40
CA SER A 516 -19.05 -3.62 -35.26
C SER A 516 -18.21 -4.62 -34.46
N PRO A 517 -18.43 -5.93 -34.60
CA PRO A 517 -17.65 -6.93 -33.90
C PRO A 517 -16.22 -7.02 -34.45
N GLY A 518 -15.25 -7.20 -33.56
CA GLY A 518 -13.83 -7.40 -33.86
C GLY A 518 -13.28 -8.69 -33.26
N THR A 519 -11.95 -8.84 -33.30
CA THR A 519 -11.21 -9.97 -32.69
C THR A 519 -10.22 -9.47 -31.64
N ARG A 520 -10.19 -10.15 -30.49
CA ARG A 520 -9.24 -9.88 -29.40
C ARG A 520 -7.83 -10.25 -29.83
N THR A 521 -6.93 -9.28 -29.73
CA THR A 521 -5.51 -9.43 -30.04
C THR A 521 -4.69 -8.87 -28.89
N CYS A 522 -3.73 -9.63 -28.40
CA CYS A 522 -2.78 -9.20 -27.38
C CYS A 522 -1.83 -8.16 -27.99
N MET A 523 -1.87 -6.93 -27.47
CA MET A 523 -0.98 -5.85 -27.86
C MET A 523 -0.56 -5.09 -26.60
N GLY A 524 0.73 -5.20 -26.24
CA GLY A 524 1.30 -4.52 -25.07
C GLY A 524 0.72 -5.00 -23.74
N GLY A 525 0.61 -6.32 -23.54
CA GLY A 525 0.07 -6.92 -22.31
C GLY A 525 -1.42 -6.65 -22.05
N ALA A 526 -2.17 -6.30 -23.09
CA ALA A 526 -3.62 -6.18 -23.00
C ALA A 526 -4.32 -6.77 -24.22
N LEU A 527 -5.45 -7.44 -23.99
CA LEU A 527 -6.32 -7.91 -25.05
C LEU A 527 -7.12 -6.75 -25.64
N VAL A 528 -6.67 -6.24 -26.78
CA VAL A 528 -7.31 -5.15 -27.51
C VAL A 528 -8.26 -5.70 -28.56
N CYS A 529 -9.44 -5.10 -28.69
CA CYS A 529 -10.36 -5.44 -29.76
C CYS A 529 -9.90 -4.81 -31.08
N THR A 530 -9.48 -5.64 -32.04
CA THR A 530 -9.02 -5.20 -33.35
C THR A 530 -10.09 -5.46 -34.42
N GLY A 531 -10.34 -4.45 -35.27
CA GLY A 531 -11.32 -4.53 -36.36
C GLY A 531 -12.78 -4.32 -35.96
N GLY A 532 -13.08 -4.03 -34.69
CA GLY A 532 -14.40 -3.66 -34.21
C GLY A 532 -14.53 -2.19 -33.83
N THR A 533 -15.75 -1.66 -33.82
CA THR A 533 -16.09 -0.32 -33.32
C THR A 533 -16.64 -0.47 -31.90
N SER A 534 -16.00 0.17 -30.92
CA SER A 534 -16.38 0.09 -29.50
C SER A 534 -17.50 1.09 -29.16
N PRO A 535 -18.32 0.81 -28.13
CA PRO A 535 -19.30 1.75 -27.58
C PRO A 535 -18.69 3.13 -27.27
N GLY A 536 -19.35 4.17 -27.75
CA GLY A 536 -19.10 5.58 -27.43
C GLY A 536 -20.21 6.15 -26.53
N PRO A 537 -20.07 7.39 -26.03
CA PRO A 537 -21.15 8.07 -25.32
C PRO A 537 -22.23 8.56 -26.30
N GLU A 538 -23.49 8.38 -25.92
CA GLU A 538 -24.68 8.81 -26.68
C GLU A 538 -24.67 10.31 -27.00
N THR A 539 -25.01 10.62 -28.24
CA THR A 539 -25.28 11.98 -28.72
C THR A 539 -26.74 12.09 -29.14
N CYS A 540 -27.38 13.25 -28.93
CA CYS A 540 -28.78 13.45 -29.35
C CYS A 540 -28.91 13.61 -30.88
N ASP A 541 -28.72 12.53 -31.64
CA ASP A 541 -28.78 12.51 -33.10
C ASP A 541 -29.61 11.34 -33.69
N GLY A 542 -30.16 10.49 -32.83
CA GLY A 542 -31.02 9.37 -33.18
C GLY A 542 -30.27 8.09 -33.56
N LEU A 543 -28.97 8.03 -33.28
CA LEU A 543 -28.16 6.82 -33.39
C LEU A 543 -28.01 6.15 -32.01
N ASP A 544 -27.39 4.97 -32.02
CA ASP A 544 -27.10 4.12 -30.85
C ASP A 544 -25.58 3.93 -30.86
N GLU A 545 -24.87 4.85 -30.20
CA GLU A 545 -23.41 4.90 -30.15
C GLU A 545 -22.82 4.04 -29.04
N ASP A 546 -23.56 3.82 -27.97
CA ASP A 546 -23.17 2.99 -26.84
C ASP A 546 -23.56 1.51 -27.02
N CYS A 547 -24.38 1.24 -28.05
CA CYS A 547 -24.71 -0.08 -28.57
C CYS A 547 -25.48 -0.94 -27.57
N ASP A 548 -26.27 -0.31 -26.69
CA ASP A 548 -27.15 -0.99 -25.74
C ASP A 548 -28.53 -1.35 -26.33
N GLY A 549 -28.84 -0.81 -27.51
CA GLY A 549 -30.07 -1.07 -28.27
C GLY A 549 -31.21 -0.08 -28.01
N ALA A 550 -30.99 0.93 -27.15
CA ALA A 550 -31.76 2.16 -27.13
C ALA A 550 -31.07 3.23 -28.00
N THR A 551 -31.72 4.38 -28.16
CA THR A 551 -31.18 5.49 -28.96
C THR A 551 -31.35 6.76 -28.15
N ASP A 552 -30.30 7.59 -28.07
CA ASP A 552 -30.27 8.87 -27.36
C ASP A 552 -30.61 8.79 -25.85
N GLU A 553 -30.41 7.65 -25.19
CA GLU A 553 -30.55 7.53 -23.74
C GLU A 553 -29.37 8.16 -23.00
N GLY A 554 -29.57 8.51 -21.73
CA GLY A 554 -28.49 9.07 -20.90
C GLY A 554 -27.97 10.45 -21.34
N VAL A 555 -28.46 11.04 -22.44
CA VAL A 555 -28.02 12.34 -22.93
C VAL A 555 -28.38 13.45 -21.92
N PRO A 556 -27.40 14.22 -21.41
CA PRO A 556 -27.66 15.31 -20.47
C PRO A 556 -28.59 16.38 -21.04
N THR A 557 -29.45 16.94 -20.20
CA THR A 557 -30.33 18.05 -20.59
C THR A 557 -29.51 19.32 -20.86
N MET A 558 -29.83 20.08 -21.91
CA MET A 558 -29.10 21.31 -22.28
C MET A 558 -29.56 22.55 -21.50
N GLY A 559 -30.02 22.38 -20.26
CA GLY A 559 -30.49 23.46 -19.41
C GLY A 559 -31.93 23.90 -19.67
N SER A 560 -32.29 25.07 -19.11
CA SER A 560 -33.66 25.60 -19.18
C SER A 560 -33.97 26.23 -20.53
N CYS A 561 -35.23 26.09 -20.97
CA CYS A 561 -35.76 26.70 -22.19
C CYS A 561 -37.07 27.42 -21.91
N GLY A 562 -37.42 28.41 -22.75
CA GLY A 562 -38.59 29.26 -22.54
C GLY A 562 -38.31 30.49 -21.66
N SER A 563 -39.37 31.24 -21.35
CA SER A 563 -39.32 32.48 -20.56
C SER A 563 -40.00 32.28 -19.20
N SER A 564 -39.62 33.09 -18.22
CA SER A 564 -40.28 33.17 -16.91
C SER A 564 -41.09 34.47 -16.75
N THR A 565 -41.43 35.13 -17.86
CA THR A 565 -42.19 36.39 -17.89
C THR A 565 -43.68 36.09 -18.03
N GLY A 566 -44.52 36.81 -17.26
CA GLY A 566 -45.96 36.73 -17.40
C GLY A 566 -46.55 35.36 -17.03
N ALA A 567 -47.40 34.83 -17.91
CA ALA A 567 -47.98 33.50 -17.80
C ALA A 567 -47.02 32.37 -18.20
N CYS A 568 -45.89 32.68 -18.83
CA CYS A 568 -44.91 31.69 -19.25
C CYS A 568 -44.15 31.09 -18.07
N SER A 569 -43.83 29.80 -18.22
CA SER A 569 -42.94 29.09 -17.30
C SER A 569 -41.86 28.35 -18.07
N PRO A 570 -40.59 28.42 -17.62
CA PRO A 570 -39.49 27.75 -18.31
C PRO A 570 -39.60 26.23 -18.19
N GLY A 571 -39.28 25.53 -19.26
CA GLY A 571 -39.11 24.07 -19.31
C GLY A 571 -37.62 23.68 -19.33
N VAL A 572 -37.36 22.42 -19.67
CA VAL A 572 -36.01 21.84 -19.80
C VAL A 572 -35.80 21.25 -21.19
N LEU A 573 -34.67 21.57 -21.83
CA LEU A 573 -34.27 21.00 -23.11
C LEU A 573 -33.88 19.53 -22.90
N THR A 574 -34.74 18.63 -23.37
CA THR A 574 -34.59 17.18 -23.22
C THR A 574 -34.45 16.56 -24.60
N CYS A 575 -33.54 15.60 -24.76
CA CYS A 575 -33.43 14.88 -26.03
C CYS A 575 -34.66 14.00 -26.24
N THR A 576 -35.30 14.11 -27.41
CA THR A 576 -36.45 13.31 -27.81
C THR A 576 -36.41 13.06 -29.31
N GLY A 577 -36.10 11.83 -29.71
CA GLY A 577 -36.10 11.42 -31.12
C GLY A 577 -35.05 12.13 -31.98
N GLY A 578 -33.77 12.14 -31.56
CA GLY A 578 -32.67 12.77 -32.28
C GLY A 578 -32.67 14.30 -32.27
N GLY A 579 -33.36 14.92 -31.32
CA GLY A 579 -33.37 16.38 -31.18
C GLY A 579 -33.84 16.88 -29.82
N PHE A 580 -33.26 17.99 -29.36
CA PHE A 580 -33.66 18.63 -28.11
C PHE A 580 -35.01 19.35 -28.27
N SER A 581 -35.98 18.97 -27.43
CA SER A 581 -37.28 19.63 -27.32
C SER A 581 -37.48 20.20 -25.92
N CYS A 582 -38.22 21.31 -25.82
CA CYS A 582 -38.51 21.94 -24.55
C CYS A 582 -39.68 21.23 -23.86
N GLN A 583 -39.40 20.45 -22.82
CA GLN A 583 -40.44 19.78 -22.04
C GLN A 583 -40.76 20.52 -20.74
N GLY A 584 -42.05 20.54 -20.39
CA GLY A 584 -42.54 21.08 -19.11
C GLY A 584 -42.71 22.59 -19.04
N GLY A 585 -42.41 23.34 -20.10
CA GLY A 585 -42.61 24.80 -20.16
C GLY A 585 -43.99 25.19 -20.72
N VAL A 586 -44.50 26.35 -20.29
CA VAL A 586 -45.66 27.03 -20.89
C VAL A 586 -45.13 28.17 -21.76
N GLY A 587 -45.38 28.09 -23.06
CA GLY A 587 -44.95 29.08 -24.05
C GLY A 587 -45.95 30.24 -24.21
N PRO A 588 -45.58 31.26 -25.00
CA PRO A 588 -46.39 32.47 -25.19
C PRO A 588 -47.71 32.16 -25.91
N SER A 589 -48.77 32.84 -25.49
CA SER A 589 -50.12 32.73 -26.03
C SER A 589 -50.70 34.12 -26.28
N ALA A 590 -51.75 34.26 -27.09
CA ALA A 590 -52.27 35.60 -27.41
C ALA A 590 -52.88 36.28 -26.18
N GLU A 591 -52.59 37.58 -26.02
CA GLU A 591 -53.12 38.42 -24.94
C GLU A 591 -54.64 38.32 -24.76
N THR A 592 -55.05 38.12 -23.51
CA THR A 592 -56.42 38.26 -23.05
C THR A 592 -56.49 39.41 -22.06
N CYS A 593 -57.53 40.25 -22.10
CA CYS A 593 -57.71 41.33 -21.13
C CYS A 593 -57.99 40.78 -19.71
N ASN A 594 -56.96 40.34 -19.02
CA ASN A 594 -57.00 39.63 -17.75
C ASN A 594 -55.96 40.17 -16.74
N GLY A 595 -55.11 41.13 -17.15
CA GLY A 595 -54.08 41.71 -16.31
C GLY A 595 -52.84 40.83 -16.14
N ILE A 596 -52.67 39.84 -17.01
CA ILE A 596 -51.51 38.92 -17.09
C ILE A 596 -50.91 39.10 -18.49
N ASP A 597 -49.58 39.07 -18.56
CA ASP A 597 -48.80 39.01 -19.81
C ASP A 597 -48.86 37.56 -20.33
N ASP A 598 -49.81 37.27 -21.22
CA ASP A 598 -50.08 35.93 -21.76
C ASP A 598 -49.10 35.54 -22.88
N ASP A 599 -48.53 36.53 -23.58
CA ASP A 599 -47.61 36.37 -24.71
C ASP A 599 -46.12 36.55 -24.34
N CYS A 600 -45.88 36.89 -23.08
CA CYS A 600 -44.60 36.89 -22.39
C CYS A 600 -43.58 37.86 -22.99
N ASP A 601 -44.04 38.94 -23.64
CA ASP A 601 -43.20 39.99 -24.21
C ASP A 601 -42.78 41.08 -23.20
N GLY A 602 -43.36 41.04 -21.98
CA GLY A 602 -43.09 41.95 -20.88
C GLY A 602 -44.05 43.14 -20.79
N ALA A 603 -45.02 43.25 -21.69
CA ALA A 603 -46.18 44.13 -21.58
C ALA A 603 -47.39 43.34 -21.05
N THR A 604 -48.37 44.05 -20.49
CA THR A 604 -49.60 43.41 -19.98
C THR A 604 -50.78 44.00 -20.74
N ASP A 605 -51.60 43.12 -21.33
CA ASP A 605 -52.79 43.45 -22.09
C ASP A 605 -52.53 44.48 -23.24
N GLU A 606 -51.42 44.38 -23.96
CA GLU A 606 -51.09 45.30 -25.05
C GLU A 606 -51.94 45.10 -26.31
N GLY A 607 -52.12 46.17 -27.09
CA GLY A 607 -52.89 46.10 -28.33
C GLY A 607 -54.42 46.00 -28.16
N ASN A 608 -54.96 46.23 -26.95
CA ASN A 608 -56.39 46.20 -26.63
C ASN A 608 -57.04 44.80 -26.85
N PRO A 609 -56.54 43.77 -26.15
CA PRO A 609 -57.03 42.40 -26.30
C PRO A 609 -58.50 42.30 -25.90
N GLY A 610 -59.31 41.61 -26.70
CA GLY A 610 -60.77 41.50 -26.48
C GLY A 610 -61.58 42.80 -26.62
N GLY A 611 -60.94 43.93 -26.95
CA GLY A 611 -61.59 45.22 -27.19
C GLY A 611 -62.05 45.44 -28.63
N GLY A 612 -62.52 46.66 -28.92
CA GLY A 612 -62.99 47.06 -30.26
C GLY A 612 -64.45 46.75 -30.56
N GLY A 613 -65.13 45.99 -29.71
CA GLY A 613 -66.59 45.81 -29.75
C GLY A 613 -67.33 47.08 -29.34
N THR A 614 -68.54 47.27 -29.86
CA THR A 614 -69.43 48.36 -29.42
C THR A 614 -70.04 48.05 -28.06
N CYS A 615 -70.13 49.04 -27.18
CA CYS A 615 -70.78 48.95 -25.88
C CYS A 615 -71.79 50.09 -25.68
N GLY A 616 -72.78 49.92 -24.80
CA GLY A 616 -73.88 50.88 -24.61
C GLY A 616 -74.97 50.77 -25.68
N THR A 617 -75.96 51.65 -25.62
CA THR A 617 -77.08 51.74 -26.59
C THR A 617 -77.15 53.14 -27.20
N SER A 618 -77.92 53.32 -28.26
CA SER A 618 -78.24 54.65 -28.82
C SER A 618 -79.68 55.06 -28.50
N THR A 619 -80.24 54.55 -27.41
CA THR A 619 -81.60 54.82 -26.94
C THR A 619 -81.56 55.96 -25.93
N GLY A 620 -82.49 56.92 -26.03
CA GLY A 620 -82.54 58.06 -25.13
C GLY A 620 -81.29 58.94 -25.15
N ALA A 621 -80.79 59.29 -23.97
CA ALA A 621 -79.55 60.03 -23.73
C ALA A 621 -78.29 59.16 -23.84
N CYS A 622 -78.41 57.84 -23.94
CA CYS A 622 -77.26 56.97 -24.09
C CYS A 622 -76.57 57.15 -25.44
N MET A 623 -75.25 56.94 -25.41
CA MET A 623 -74.43 56.88 -26.61
C MET A 623 -73.65 55.57 -26.62
N THR A 624 -73.52 54.97 -27.81
CA THR A 624 -72.66 53.81 -28.02
C THR A 624 -71.19 54.20 -27.87
N GLY A 625 -70.45 53.49 -27.02
CA GLY A 625 -69.00 53.56 -26.89
C GLY A 625 -68.28 52.38 -27.54
N THR A 626 -66.96 52.33 -27.37
CA THR A 626 -66.10 51.20 -27.77
C THR A 626 -65.48 50.56 -26.53
N LEU A 627 -65.46 49.23 -26.49
CA LEU A 627 -64.77 48.48 -25.45
C LEU A 627 -63.25 48.65 -25.60
N THR A 628 -62.61 49.09 -24.53
CA THR A 628 -61.17 49.27 -24.43
C THR A 628 -60.67 48.55 -23.18
N CYS A 629 -59.70 47.66 -23.35
CA CYS A 629 -59.00 47.00 -22.27
C CYS A 629 -58.11 48.02 -21.54
N SER A 630 -58.34 48.18 -20.24
CA SER A 630 -57.55 49.06 -19.39
C SER A 630 -57.48 48.47 -17.98
N GLY A 631 -56.29 48.04 -17.57
CA GLY A 631 -56.05 47.49 -16.23
C GLY A 631 -56.68 46.12 -16.01
N GLY A 632 -56.56 45.20 -16.98
CA GLY A 632 -57.09 43.84 -16.90
C GLY A 632 -58.61 43.73 -16.99
N ALA A 633 -59.31 44.79 -17.43
CA ALA A 633 -60.75 44.78 -17.63
C ALA A 633 -61.18 45.59 -18.85
N LEU A 634 -62.19 45.09 -19.57
CA LEU A 634 -62.83 45.82 -20.66
C LEU A 634 -63.70 46.93 -20.10
N SER A 635 -63.40 48.17 -20.48
CA SER A 635 -64.13 49.38 -20.10
C SER A 635 -64.77 50.02 -21.33
N CYS A 636 -66.01 50.50 -21.19
CA CYS A 636 -66.70 51.19 -22.27
C CYS A 636 -66.26 52.66 -22.34
N VAL A 637 -65.50 53.04 -23.36
CA VAL A 637 -65.01 54.41 -23.54
C VAL A 637 -65.79 55.12 -24.64
N GLY A 638 -66.21 56.36 -24.36
CA GLY A 638 -66.95 57.20 -25.31
C GLY A 638 -68.47 56.97 -25.34
N GLY A 639 -68.98 56.03 -24.55
CA GLY A 639 -70.42 55.82 -24.36
C GLY A 639 -70.96 56.54 -23.12
N VAL A 640 -72.26 56.84 -23.13
CA VAL A 640 -73.02 57.27 -21.94
C VAL A 640 -73.82 56.06 -21.50
N ASN A 641 -73.53 55.56 -20.29
CA ASN A 641 -74.24 54.42 -19.72
C ASN A 641 -75.60 54.86 -19.16
N PRO A 642 -76.58 53.94 -19.08
CA PRO A 642 -77.85 54.17 -18.39
C PRO A 642 -77.65 54.77 -17.00
N SER A 643 -78.43 55.81 -16.69
CA SER A 643 -78.50 56.46 -15.38
C SER A 643 -79.96 56.66 -14.98
N ALA A 644 -80.26 56.96 -13.72
CA ALA A 644 -81.65 57.05 -13.27
C ALA A 644 -82.38 58.28 -13.86
N GLU A 645 -83.65 58.08 -14.24
CA GLU A 645 -84.51 59.12 -14.83
C GLU A 645 -84.65 60.38 -13.99
N THR A 646 -84.69 61.52 -14.69
CA THR A 646 -85.03 62.84 -14.19
C THR A 646 -86.22 63.37 -14.98
N CYS A 647 -87.26 63.93 -14.34
CA CYS A 647 -88.42 64.48 -15.06
C CYS A 647 -88.07 65.77 -15.85
N ASP A 648 -87.36 65.62 -16.96
CA ASP A 648 -86.93 66.70 -17.84
C ASP A 648 -87.22 66.42 -19.33
N GLY A 649 -87.86 65.29 -19.63
CA GLY A 649 -88.27 64.89 -20.97
C GLY A 649 -87.16 64.20 -21.77
N VAL A 650 -86.11 63.72 -21.10
CA VAL A 650 -85.03 62.91 -21.65
C VAL A 650 -85.09 61.51 -21.03
N ASP A 651 -84.73 60.48 -21.82
CA ASP A 651 -84.67 59.07 -21.42
C ASP A 651 -83.23 58.78 -20.96
N GLU A 652 -82.96 58.87 -19.66
CA GLU A 652 -81.61 58.74 -19.08
C GLU A 652 -81.19 57.30 -18.81
N ASP A 653 -82.14 56.40 -18.62
CA ASP A 653 -81.90 54.98 -18.33
C ASP A 653 -81.93 54.11 -19.60
N CYS A 654 -82.32 54.72 -20.72
CA CYS A 654 -82.16 54.21 -22.07
C CYS A 654 -82.97 52.95 -22.35
N ASP A 655 -84.10 52.78 -21.65
CA ASP A 655 -85.05 51.69 -21.83
C ASP A 655 -86.07 51.95 -22.97
N GLY A 656 -86.10 53.19 -23.48
CA GLY A 656 -86.94 53.63 -24.59
C GLY A 656 -88.27 54.26 -24.16
N LEU A 657 -88.48 54.47 -22.86
CA LEU A 657 -89.52 55.31 -22.29
C LEU A 657 -88.90 56.63 -21.81
N THR A 658 -89.72 57.64 -21.50
CA THR A 658 -89.23 58.95 -21.09
C THR A 658 -89.94 59.33 -19.80
N ASP A 659 -89.17 59.72 -18.77
CA ASP A 659 -89.67 60.13 -17.46
C ASP A 659 -90.57 59.07 -16.78
N GLU A 660 -90.31 57.77 -16.97
CA GLU A 660 -91.06 56.70 -16.33
C GLU A 660 -90.64 56.48 -14.86
N GLY A 661 -91.42 55.68 -14.13
CA GLY A 661 -91.13 55.44 -12.70
C GLY A 661 -91.41 56.63 -11.76
N ASN A 662 -92.02 57.72 -12.24
CA ASN A 662 -92.37 58.94 -11.50
C ASN A 662 -91.14 59.72 -10.94
N PRO A 663 -90.24 60.20 -11.81
CA PRO A 663 -88.97 60.84 -11.44
C PRO A 663 -89.19 62.31 -11.05
N GLY A 664 -89.98 62.57 -10.00
CA GLY A 664 -90.29 63.94 -9.54
C GLY A 664 -91.67 64.13 -8.91
N GLY A 665 -92.48 63.09 -8.79
CA GLY A 665 -93.82 63.18 -8.19
C GLY A 665 -93.80 63.58 -6.72
N GLY A 666 -94.41 64.73 -6.41
CA GLY A 666 -94.52 65.29 -5.07
C GLY A 666 -94.02 66.74 -4.92
N ALA A 667 -93.42 67.33 -5.96
CA ALA A 667 -93.04 68.74 -5.97
C ALA A 667 -94.27 69.66 -6.11
N ALA A 668 -94.31 70.75 -5.34
CA ALA A 668 -95.44 71.68 -5.31
C ALA A 668 -95.59 72.47 -6.62
N CYS A 669 -96.79 72.45 -7.22
CA CYS A 669 -97.12 73.27 -8.39
C CYS A 669 -97.89 74.55 -7.97
N GLY A 670 -97.35 75.72 -8.33
CA GLY A 670 -98.04 77.02 -8.22
C GLY A 670 -97.18 78.17 -7.67
N THR A 671 -97.16 79.30 -8.37
CA THR A 671 -96.61 80.59 -7.90
C THR A 671 -97.75 81.60 -7.75
N THR A 672 -97.62 82.59 -6.85
CA THR A 672 -98.69 83.54 -6.47
C THR A 672 -98.95 84.64 -7.51
N THR A 673 -99.02 84.31 -8.81
CA THR A 673 -99.36 85.27 -9.87
C THR A 673 -100.53 84.74 -10.70
N GLY A 674 -101.76 85.17 -10.39
CA GLY A 674 -102.98 84.78 -11.10
C GLY A 674 -104.02 84.05 -10.25
N GLU A 675 -105.22 83.82 -10.80
CA GLU A 675 -106.42 83.31 -10.12
C GLU A 675 -106.37 81.81 -9.72
N CYS A 676 -105.29 81.34 -9.09
CA CYS A 676 -105.23 79.99 -8.52
C CYS A 676 -104.82 80.06 -7.03
N SER A 677 -105.65 79.51 -6.14
CA SER A 677 -105.35 79.38 -4.71
C SER A 677 -104.70 78.02 -4.42
N PRO A 678 -103.75 77.91 -3.47
CA PRO A 678 -103.07 76.65 -3.16
C PRO A 678 -104.03 75.62 -2.58
N GLY A 679 -104.06 74.43 -3.17
CA GLY A 679 -104.68 73.22 -2.65
C GLY A 679 -103.62 72.25 -2.18
#